data_AF-A0A4Q0IVN7-F1
#
_entry.id   AF-A0A4Q0IVN7-F1
#
_cell.length_a   1.000
_cell.length_b   1.000
_cell.length_c   1.000
_cell.angle_alpha   90.00
_cell.angle_beta   90.00
_cell.angle_gamma   90.00
#
_symmetry.space_group_name_H-M   'P 1'
#
loop_
_entity.id
_entity.type
_entity.pdbx_description
1 polymer ?
#
loop_
_entity_poly.entity_id
_entity_poly.type
_entity_poly.pdbx_seq_one_letter_code
_entity_poly.pdbx_strand_id
1 'polypeptide(L)'
;MYSDIITRYSPLTIDAVIETAKSLVPSEYQRYPYPWSHPEVNHGVSLLKTDDGLNCYIAAYGESHKRKVFRAIEDLPFSELKESIEVVDWGCGQGLASVCLVEKMREHNLFQNIKKITLIEPSTAAINRAELNVSLAAPGVQISKKQLGLPPTMPLDFDCISDIEYKKPITIHLFSNILDIETIDLKKLAQLIATTGHKHYVLCIGPANRREDRINAFCRYFQLPSSAYFSSYRNTEFFTRTDYNKYTFGCFIKGFKYRVDQGEQILIPYRFYAPKQYFAAYKSDMSILDVAPIETAFEVLAPFDIGASVYDDVNPILVVLNNIVERGLPTKASPWLESLLSDVLNAGTKDDDEAQYGGIRYIPNNGISSEETQLVKDVPLAVARIEKTILEALLTNHLSLDKEIWNVLVKEADVPCAAIALHELGEMLNHLASVSQDFSEMKFPEVNLSVVNSKYPDSRLHLGANVYTDSCKQLTNQTFDIVIDFSLIEKPNPREVEFSQFKAENNCYFNVRASENIYSERYIYTTDRIVYKPLTRLNQQGTHDNIEENVTPLRYFIQLLFRKENFREGQLPIISRALQLKSVIGLLPTGGGKSLTYQIAAMLQPGVTLIIDPLMSLMKDQYDGLLKNGIDFCTFINSAVQNKAERENMMKDSKLLFVFLSPERLAIFKFRESLRAMADNHVYFSYGVIDEVHCVSEWGHDFRFTYLHLGRNLYQYVLPKQSDYEERNHVTLMGLTATASFDVLADVERELSGNNAFPLDPEATVRYENTNRLELQYRIVKVDDETAHDKWDVYSAKNMACPEVVRDIFYSSLQELQQPENVERIKKRFIERENIEPTSELARNILSRELHVDVNPEWYANLHDISSAIIFCPHRQGTLGVHNGTRIGVAGQIKAVLNISDVSEFVGGDNPASQDDFSESDEYHGSNKGVRNGNRQAACSFYT
;
A
#
# COMPACT_ATOMS: atom_id res chain seq x y z
N MET A 1 36.17 16.52 30.90
CA MET A 1 35.01 17.44 31.00
C MET A 1 33.72 16.71 31.39
N TYR A 2 33.19 15.76 30.60
CA TYR A 2 31.99 15.00 30.99
C TYR A 2 32.15 14.31 32.35
N SER A 3 33.26 13.57 32.53
CA SER A 3 33.56 12.89 33.80
C SER A 3 33.63 13.85 34.99
N ASP A 4 34.12 15.09 34.81
CA ASP A 4 34.31 16.05 35.91
C ASP A 4 32.99 16.65 36.43
N ILE A 5 31.97 16.62 35.57
CA ILE A 5 30.62 17.11 35.88
C ILE A 5 29.78 15.96 36.43
N ILE A 6 29.79 14.80 35.74
CA ILE A 6 28.88 13.69 36.05
C ILE A 6 29.14 13.08 37.44
N THR A 7 30.39 13.10 37.93
CA THR A 7 30.76 12.59 39.26
C THR A 7 30.20 13.41 40.42
N ARG A 8 29.61 14.59 40.15
CA ARG A 8 28.98 15.44 41.18
C ARG A 8 27.58 14.95 41.57
N TYR A 9 27.00 14.05 40.78
CA TYR A 9 25.67 13.49 41.03
C TYR A 9 25.78 12.17 41.82
N SER A 10 25.07 12.08 42.94
CA SER A 10 25.03 10.86 43.77
C SER A 10 23.68 10.76 44.52
N PRO A 11 22.83 9.75 44.22
CA PRO A 11 22.98 8.80 43.12
C PRO A 11 22.84 9.50 41.75
N LEU A 12 23.51 8.98 40.73
CA LEU A 12 23.33 9.47 39.36
C LEU A 12 21.94 9.09 38.83
N THR A 13 21.31 10.01 38.11
CA THR A 13 20.06 9.80 37.37
C THR A 13 20.28 9.95 35.86
N ILE A 14 19.38 9.40 35.06
CA ILE A 14 19.35 9.48 33.61
C ILE A 14 19.19 10.94 33.14
N ASP A 15 18.44 11.75 33.87
CA ASP A 15 18.32 13.18 33.59
C ASP A 15 19.64 13.91 33.75
N ALA A 16 20.42 13.58 34.79
CA ALA A 16 21.76 14.13 34.95
C ALA A 16 22.69 13.74 33.79
N VAL A 17 22.61 12.49 33.31
CA VAL A 17 23.35 12.02 32.13
C VAL A 17 22.97 12.81 30.87
N ILE A 18 21.67 12.96 30.62
CA ILE A 18 21.15 13.65 29.44
C ILE A 18 21.53 15.13 29.46
N GLU A 19 21.28 15.84 30.56
CA GLU A 19 21.55 17.27 30.67
C GLU A 19 23.06 17.57 30.66
N THR A 20 23.88 16.71 31.27
CA THR A 20 25.34 16.84 31.19
C THR A 20 25.81 16.69 29.74
N ALA A 21 25.38 15.65 29.03
CA ALA A 21 25.77 15.45 27.63
C ALA A 21 25.33 16.61 26.73
N LYS A 22 24.07 17.08 26.86
CA LYS A 22 23.54 18.24 26.12
C LYS A 22 24.38 19.49 26.34
N SER A 23 24.75 19.78 27.59
CA SER A 23 25.54 20.97 27.94
C SER A 23 26.95 20.98 27.34
N LEU A 24 27.45 19.82 26.92
CA LEU A 24 28.80 19.63 26.39
C LEU A 24 28.81 19.40 24.87
N VAL A 25 27.68 19.52 24.17
CA VAL A 25 27.68 19.43 22.71
C VAL A 25 28.32 20.69 22.12
N PRO A 26 29.40 20.56 21.31
CA PRO A 26 30.02 21.70 20.65
C PRO A 26 29.03 22.49 19.78
N SER A 27 29.16 23.81 19.75
CA SER A 27 28.27 24.71 18.99
C SER A 27 28.30 24.43 17.48
N GLU A 28 29.40 23.88 16.96
CA GLU A 28 29.53 23.51 15.54
C GLU A 28 28.59 22.38 15.09
N TYR A 29 28.14 21.52 16.01
CA TYR A 29 27.17 20.45 15.74
C TYR A 29 25.73 20.89 15.99
N GLN A 30 25.53 22.09 16.57
CA GLN A 30 24.24 22.72 16.85
C GLN A 30 23.69 23.47 15.64
N ARG A 31 23.42 22.74 14.54
CA ARG A 31 23.00 23.33 13.27
C ARG A 31 21.50 23.18 13.03
N TYR A 32 20.83 24.22 12.57
CA TYR A 32 19.47 24.08 12.01
C TYR A 32 19.57 23.53 10.58
N PRO A 33 18.68 22.63 10.12
CA PRO A 33 17.52 22.06 10.81
C PRO A 33 17.81 20.80 11.66
N TYR A 34 19.00 20.22 11.59
CA TYR A 34 19.40 19.02 12.34
C TYR A 34 20.30 19.35 13.53
N PRO A 35 19.71 19.64 14.72
CA PRO A 35 20.39 20.30 15.84
C PRO A 35 21.59 19.54 16.41
N TRP A 36 21.80 18.27 16.04
CA TRP A 36 22.88 17.42 16.57
C TRP A 36 23.54 16.64 15.42
N SER A 37 24.24 17.36 14.55
CA SER A 37 24.71 16.89 13.23
C SER A 37 26.14 16.33 13.24
N HIS A 38 26.49 15.51 14.24
CA HIS A 38 27.80 14.87 14.28
C HIS A 38 27.83 13.63 13.36
N PRO A 39 28.87 13.44 12.52
CA PRO A 39 28.92 12.33 11.55
C PRO A 39 28.77 10.93 12.18
N GLU A 40 29.36 10.71 13.37
CA GLU A 40 29.23 9.43 14.09
C GLU A 40 27.82 9.14 14.61
N VAL A 41 26.93 10.14 14.71
CA VAL A 41 25.58 9.90 15.23
C VAL A 41 24.79 9.03 14.27
N ASN A 42 24.86 9.30 12.95
CA ASN A 42 24.30 8.48 11.87
C ASN A 42 23.07 7.64 12.27
N HIS A 43 21.97 8.29 12.66
CA HIS A 43 20.71 7.65 13.10
C HIS A 43 20.82 6.59 14.22
N GLY A 44 21.92 6.58 14.96
CA GLY A 44 22.22 5.67 16.06
C GLY A 44 22.75 4.30 15.65
N VAL A 45 23.09 4.08 14.37
CA VAL A 45 23.59 2.78 13.88
C VAL A 45 25.11 2.66 13.84
N SER A 46 25.83 3.78 13.98
CA SER A 46 27.30 3.79 13.90
C SER A 46 27.98 3.65 15.26
N LEU A 47 29.19 3.09 15.26
CA LEU A 47 30.03 3.01 16.46
C LEU A 47 30.52 4.41 16.85
N LEU A 48 30.08 4.88 18.02
CA LEU A 48 30.49 6.16 18.61
C LEU A 48 31.91 6.04 19.17
N LYS A 49 32.87 6.80 18.67
CA LYS A 49 34.29 6.71 19.02
C LYS A 49 34.81 7.95 19.74
N THR A 50 34.15 9.09 19.59
CA THR A 50 34.59 10.37 20.14
C THR A 50 33.67 10.88 21.27
N ASP A 51 34.22 11.68 22.17
CA ASP A 51 33.44 12.32 23.24
C ASP A 51 32.32 13.21 22.68
N ASP A 52 32.58 13.90 21.56
CA ASP A 52 31.60 14.75 20.87
C ASP A 52 30.48 13.92 20.22
N GLY A 53 30.83 12.82 19.54
CA GLY A 53 29.85 11.87 19.01
C GLY A 53 28.96 11.29 20.11
N LEU A 54 29.54 10.91 21.25
CA LEU A 54 28.79 10.41 22.41
C LEU A 54 27.84 11.48 22.99
N ASN A 55 28.28 12.73 23.13
CA ASN A 55 27.45 13.83 23.62
C ASN A 55 26.31 14.15 22.65
N CYS A 56 26.61 14.24 21.34
CA CYS A 56 25.62 14.50 20.31
C CYS A 56 24.56 13.39 20.24
N TYR A 57 24.96 12.12 20.39
CA TYR A 57 24.00 11.01 20.41
C TYR A 57 23.01 11.13 21.57
N ILE A 58 23.47 11.40 22.80
CA ILE A 58 22.56 11.59 23.95
C ILE A 58 21.70 12.84 23.77
N ALA A 59 22.25 13.93 23.23
CA ALA A 59 21.48 15.15 22.96
C ALA A 59 20.37 14.91 21.92
N ALA A 60 20.62 14.07 20.91
CA ALA A 60 19.68 13.70 19.87
C ALA A 60 18.62 12.70 20.35
N TYR A 61 19.04 11.62 21.02
CA TYR A 61 18.20 10.45 21.26
C TYR A 61 17.98 10.11 22.73
N GLY A 62 18.71 10.73 23.66
CA GLY A 62 18.68 10.38 25.09
C GLY A 62 17.30 10.47 25.71
N GLU A 63 16.53 11.52 25.42
CA GLU A 63 15.17 11.70 25.95
C GLU A 63 14.21 10.64 25.40
N SER A 64 14.28 10.34 24.10
CA SER A 64 13.48 9.27 23.49
C SER A 64 13.85 7.91 24.06
N HIS A 65 15.14 7.61 24.18
CA HIS A 65 15.66 6.38 24.76
C HIS A 65 15.18 6.19 26.20
N LYS A 66 15.33 7.22 27.04
CA LYS A 66 14.84 7.26 28.43
C LYS A 66 13.35 6.89 28.50
N ARG A 67 12.51 7.56 27.71
CA ARG A 67 11.06 7.33 27.72
C ARG A 67 10.69 5.92 27.29
N LYS A 68 11.31 5.41 26.23
CA LYS A 68 11.09 4.03 25.74
C LYS A 68 11.47 3.00 26.80
N VAL A 69 12.63 3.18 27.42
CA VAL A 69 13.12 2.26 28.45
C VAL A 69 12.26 2.31 29.71
N PHE A 70 11.89 3.49 30.21
CA PHE A 70 11.00 3.56 31.37
C PHE A 70 9.64 2.91 31.10
N ARG A 71 9.03 3.16 29.94
CA ARG A 71 7.78 2.51 29.54
C ARG A 71 7.93 0.99 29.53
N ALA A 72 9.04 0.45 29.02
CA ALA A 72 9.28 -1.00 29.00
C ALA A 72 9.46 -1.60 30.40
N ILE A 73 10.16 -0.87 31.28
CA ILE A 73 10.44 -1.30 32.65
C ILE A 73 9.18 -1.24 33.52
N GLU A 74 8.23 -0.33 33.26
CA GLU A 74 6.94 -0.27 33.97
C GLU A 74 6.15 -1.58 33.93
N ASP A 75 6.29 -2.35 32.83
CA ASP A 75 5.62 -3.64 32.67
C ASP A 75 6.39 -4.80 33.33
N LEU A 76 7.58 -4.58 33.91
CA LEU A 76 8.32 -5.64 34.58
C LEU A 76 7.52 -6.19 35.76
N PRO A 77 7.50 -7.53 35.96
CA PRO A 77 6.83 -8.14 37.10
C PRO A 77 7.66 -8.00 38.38
N PHE A 78 7.73 -6.79 38.94
CA PHE A 78 8.54 -6.45 40.12
C PHE A 78 8.25 -7.35 41.33
N SER A 79 7.02 -7.86 41.46
CA SER A 79 6.63 -8.80 42.52
C SER A 79 7.43 -10.11 42.50
N GLU A 80 7.99 -10.49 41.34
CA GLU A 80 8.79 -11.71 41.12
C GLU A 80 10.31 -11.47 41.28
N LEU A 81 10.74 -10.21 41.37
CA LEU A 81 12.16 -9.80 41.38
C LEU A 81 12.76 -9.68 42.79
N LYS A 82 12.39 -10.60 43.70
CA LYS A 82 12.77 -10.55 45.14
C LYS A 82 14.07 -11.26 45.49
N GLU A 83 14.67 -12.00 44.57
CA GLU A 83 15.93 -12.73 44.76
C GLU A 83 17.14 -11.90 44.29
N SER A 84 18.35 -12.44 44.34
CA SER A 84 19.52 -11.75 43.78
C SER A 84 19.45 -11.67 42.25
N ILE A 85 19.72 -10.49 41.70
CA ILE A 85 19.58 -10.17 40.29
C ILE A 85 20.95 -9.89 39.66
N GLU A 86 21.15 -10.41 38.46
CA GLU A 86 22.17 -9.95 37.52
C GLU A 86 21.49 -9.28 36.32
N VAL A 87 22.08 -8.19 35.81
CA VAL A 87 21.59 -7.47 34.63
C VAL A 87 22.60 -7.64 33.51
N VAL A 88 22.13 -7.85 32.29
CA VAL A 88 22.95 -7.83 31.07
C VAL A 88 22.39 -6.79 30.12
N ASP A 89 23.20 -5.78 29.80
CA ASP A 89 22.87 -4.71 28.88
C ASP A 89 23.58 -4.98 27.54
N TRP A 90 22.82 -5.46 26.57
CA TRP A 90 23.32 -5.92 25.27
C TRP A 90 23.41 -4.75 24.30
N GLY A 91 24.63 -4.42 23.85
CA GLY A 91 24.86 -3.20 23.07
C GLY A 91 24.57 -1.97 23.91
N CYS A 92 25.20 -1.88 25.08
CA CYS A 92 24.80 -0.93 26.13
C CYS A 92 25.05 0.53 25.75
N GLY A 93 25.85 0.80 24.71
CA GLY A 93 26.24 2.14 24.30
C GLY A 93 26.84 2.91 25.48
N GLN A 94 26.10 3.91 25.98
CA GLN A 94 26.51 4.77 27.10
C GLN A 94 25.86 4.38 28.45
N GLY A 95 25.24 3.20 28.55
CA GLY A 95 24.67 2.62 29.77
C GLY A 95 23.30 3.17 30.17
N LEU A 96 22.58 3.83 29.25
CA LEU A 96 21.31 4.50 29.56
C LEU A 96 20.24 3.53 30.09
N ALA A 97 20.09 2.36 29.46
CA ALA A 97 19.09 1.39 29.84
C ALA A 97 19.35 0.83 31.25
N SER A 98 20.61 0.51 31.56
CA SER A 98 21.06 0.13 32.90
C SER A 98 20.77 1.22 33.95
N VAL A 99 21.05 2.49 33.66
CA VAL A 99 20.78 3.60 34.59
C VAL A 99 19.27 3.72 34.87
N CYS A 100 18.43 3.69 33.83
CA CYS A 100 16.97 3.69 33.97
C CYS A 100 16.45 2.53 34.83
N LEU A 101 16.97 1.31 34.61
CA LEU A 101 16.59 0.14 35.42
C LEU A 101 16.96 0.33 36.89
N VAL A 102 18.16 0.83 37.17
CA VAL A 102 18.61 1.07 38.55
C VAL A 102 17.73 2.10 39.27
N GLU A 103 17.36 3.18 38.60
CA GLU A 103 16.43 4.17 39.14
C GLU A 103 15.07 3.55 39.46
N LYS A 104 14.48 2.82 38.51
CA LYS A 104 13.17 2.20 38.74
C LYS A 104 13.22 1.15 39.84
N MET A 105 14.31 0.38 39.93
CA MET A 105 14.50 -0.60 41.01
C MET A 105 14.61 0.07 42.38
N ARG A 106 15.09 1.32 42.49
CA ARG A 106 15.03 2.08 43.76
C ARG A 106 13.60 2.47 44.12
N GLU A 107 12.82 2.95 43.16
CA GLU A 107 11.41 3.33 43.38
C GLU A 107 10.59 2.15 43.93
N HIS A 108 10.91 0.93 43.49
CA HIS A 108 10.28 -0.31 43.96
C HIS A 108 10.95 -0.94 45.19
N ASN A 109 11.94 -0.29 45.81
CA ASN A 109 12.72 -0.83 46.95
C ASN A 109 13.39 -2.18 46.66
N LEU A 110 13.89 -2.37 45.43
CA LEU A 110 14.57 -3.60 44.97
C LEU A 110 16.03 -3.34 44.53
N PHE A 111 16.55 -2.13 44.68
CA PHE A 111 17.94 -1.81 44.30
C PHE A 111 18.97 -2.75 44.92
N GLN A 112 18.81 -3.09 46.20
CA GLN A 112 19.70 -4.01 46.91
C GLN A 112 19.74 -5.42 46.33
N ASN A 113 18.75 -5.80 45.51
CA ASN A 113 18.70 -7.09 44.85
C ASN A 113 19.65 -7.17 43.65
N ILE A 114 19.99 -6.03 43.03
CA ILE A 114 20.96 -5.99 41.92
C ILE A 114 22.36 -6.25 42.48
N LYS A 115 22.98 -7.36 42.06
CA LYS A 115 24.32 -7.76 42.53
C LYS A 115 25.39 -7.58 41.48
N LYS A 116 25.04 -7.69 40.21
CA LYS A 116 25.98 -7.56 39.08
C LYS A 116 25.29 -6.93 37.87
N ILE A 117 26.01 -6.07 37.15
CA ILE A 117 25.60 -5.53 35.84
C ILE A 117 26.73 -5.82 34.86
N THR A 118 26.41 -6.53 33.78
CA THR A 118 27.33 -6.82 32.67
C THR A 118 27.01 -5.90 31.51
N LEU A 119 28.01 -5.13 31.06
CA LEU A 119 27.91 -4.16 29.98
C LEU A 119 28.65 -4.70 28.75
N ILE A 120 27.95 -4.85 27.62
CA ILE A 120 28.51 -5.38 26.36
C ILE A 120 28.43 -4.30 25.30
N GLU A 121 29.57 -3.86 24.79
CA GLU A 121 29.67 -2.80 23.77
C GLU A 121 31.04 -2.84 23.08
N PRO A 122 31.12 -2.94 21.74
CA PRO A 122 32.40 -2.96 21.03
C PRO A 122 33.18 -1.64 21.11
N SER A 123 32.50 -0.48 21.17
CA SER A 123 33.17 0.82 21.27
C SER A 123 33.82 1.04 22.64
N THR A 124 35.14 1.25 22.64
CA THR A 124 35.92 1.61 23.83
C THR A 124 35.41 2.89 24.50
N ALA A 125 35.06 3.92 23.71
CA ALA A 125 34.62 5.20 24.25
C ALA A 125 33.24 5.09 24.91
N ALA A 126 32.31 4.41 24.24
CA ALA A 126 30.95 4.22 24.74
C ALA A 126 30.95 3.34 26.01
N ILE A 127 31.65 2.21 25.99
CA ILE A 127 31.66 1.26 27.11
C ILE A 127 32.33 1.83 28.38
N ASN A 128 33.37 2.64 28.23
CA ASN A 128 34.01 3.32 29.37
C ASN A 128 33.06 4.36 29.99
N ARG A 129 32.28 5.05 29.16
CA ARG A 129 31.26 6.00 29.63
C ARG A 129 30.09 5.28 30.28
N ALA A 130 29.67 4.14 29.75
CA ALA A 130 28.67 3.27 30.37
C ALA A 130 29.12 2.80 31.76
N GLU A 131 30.36 2.32 31.89
CA GLU A 131 30.93 1.91 33.18
C GLU A 131 30.93 3.06 34.21
N LEU A 132 31.33 4.27 33.80
CA LEU A 132 31.28 5.45 34.66
C LEU A 132 29.85 5.79 35.09
N ASN A 133 28.92 5.90 34.14
CA ASN A 133 27.52 6.24 34.44
C ASN A 133 26.88 5.19 35.36
N VAL A 134 27.05 3.90 35.05
CA VAL A 134 26.42 2.81 35.80
C VAL A 134 27.04 2.65 37.19
N SER A 135 28.36 2.84 37.35
CA SER A 135 28.99 2.77 38.67
C SER A 135 28.53 3.89 39.61
N LEU A 136 28.31 5.10 39.09
CA LEU A 136 27.74 6.22 39.84
C LEU A 136 26.23 6.03 40.11
N ALA A 137 25.50 5.43 39.17
CA ALA A 137 24.09 5.14 39.32
C ALA A 137 23.87 3.97 40.30
N ALA A 138 24.75 2.98 40.37
CA ALA A 138 24.60 1.75 41.16
C ALA A 138 25.80 1.48 42.10
N PRO A 139 26.04 2.35 43.10
CA PRO A 139 27.18 2.20 43.99
C PRO A 139 27.10 0.88 44.77
N GLY A 140 28.22 0.13 44.80
CA GLY A 140 28.33 -1.15 45.49
C GLY A 140 27.86 -2.38 44.68
N VAL A 141 27.38 -2.19 43.46
CA VAL A 141 27.05 -3.28 42.52
C VAL A 141 28.29 -3.68 41.72
N GLN A 142 28.51 -4.97 41.49
CA GLN A 142 29.62 -5.44 40.66
C GLN A 142 29.39 -5.08 39.19
N ILE A 143 30.27 -4.28 38.59
CA ILE A 143 30.22 -3.97 37.15
C ILE A 143 31.20 -4.87 36.40
N SER A 144 30.72 -5.53 35.35
CA SER A 144 31.54 -6.36 34.46
C SER A 144 31.51 -5.79 33.05
N LYS A 145 32.66 -5.33 32.58
CA LYS A 145 32.83 -4.76 31.24
C LYS A 145 33.25 -5.83 30.24
N LYS A 146 32.54 -5.92 29.11
CA LYS A 146 32.85 -6.81 27.98
C LYS A 146 32.93 -5.97 26.70
N GLN A 147 34.14 -5.55 26.34
CA GLN A 147 34.37 -4.79 25.10
C GLN A 147 34.33 -5.73 23.90
N LEU A 148 33.12 -6.16 23.53
CA LEU A 148 32.85 -7.16 22.51
C LEU A 148 31.61 -6.74 21.72
N GLY A 149 31.60 -7.09 20.44
CA GLY A 149 30.42 -7.02 19.59
C GLY A 149 29.37 -8.10 19.91
N LEU A 150 28.19 -7.94 19.35
CA LEU A 150 27.16 -8.98 19.35
C LEU A 150 27.40 -9.98 18.21
N PRO A 151 26.88 -11.22 18.30
CA PRO A 151 27.05 -12.21 17.25
C PRO A 151 26.59 -11.65 15.89
N PRO A 152 27.44 -11.65 14.86
CA PRO A 152 27.08 -11.00 13.61
C PRO A 152 26.63 -12.01 12.53
N THR A 153 25.90 -11.51 11.55
CA THR A 153 25.50 -12.25 10.34
C THR A 153 26.68 -12.47 9.39
N MET A 154 27.64 -11.54 9.38
CA MET A 154 28.90 -11.58 8.64
C MET A 154 30.10 -11.31 9.56
N PRO A 155 31.32 -11.75 9.24
CA PRO A 155 32.51 -11.41 10.02
C PRO A 155 32.70 -9.90 10.19
N LEU A 156 33.08 -9.45 11.39
CA LEU A 156 33.35 -8.05 11.73
C LEU A 156 34.83 -7.86 12.10
N ASP A 157 35.30 -6.62 12.06
CA ASP A 157 36.69 -6.22 12.39
C ASP A 157 37.00 -6.22 13.89
N PHE A 158 36.08 -6.70 14.73
CA PHE A 158 36.22 -6.76 16.18
C PHE A 158 35.65 -8.06 16.75
N ASP A 159 36.14 -8.46 17.91
CA ASP A 159 35.73 -9.68 18.58
C ASP A 159 34.26 -9.59 19.04
N CYS A 160 33.53 -10.69 18.87
CA CYS A 160 32.13 -10.80 19.29
C CYS A 160 31.99 -11.77 20.48
N ILE A 161 31.00 -11.50 21.33
CA ILE A 161 30.68 -12.37 22.45
C ILE A 161 30.19 -13.74 21.96
N SER A 162 30.79 -14.80 22.48
CA SER A 162 30.45 -16.20 22.17
C SER A 162 29.77 -16.93 23.32
N ASP A 163 29.97 -16.46 24.55
CA ASP A 163 29.50 -17.09 25.77
C ASP A 163 29.25 -16.05 26.88
N ILE A 164 28.38 -16.40 27.81
CA ILE A 164 28.08 -15.58 28.99
C ILE A 164 27.73 -16.48 30.17
N GLU A 165 28.29 -16.17 31.33
CA GLU A 165 28.10 -16.94 32.56
C GLU A 165 27.16 -16.20 33.51
N TYR A 166 26.05 -16.85 33.88
CA TYR A 166 25.06 -16.32 34.81
C TYR A 166 25.29 -16.89 36.21
N LYS A 167 25.39 -16.02 37.23
CA LYS A 167 25.70 -16.46 38.62
C LYS A 167 24.59 -16.20 39.63
N LYS A 168 23.53 -15.52 39.22
CA LYS A 168 22.43 -15.10 40.09
C LYS A 168 21.13 -15.80 39.68
N PRO A 169 20.21 -16.08 40.61
CA PRO A 169 18.98 -16.83 40.31
C PRO A 169 18.06 -16.10 39.31
N ILE A 170 18.16 -14.77 39.21
CA ILE A 170 17.41 -13.95 38.27
C ILE A 170 18.38 -13.18 37.36
N THR A 171 18.12 -13.20 36.06
CA THR A 171 18.80 -12.39 35.05
C THR A 171 17.80 -11.49 34.34
N ILE A 172 18.11 -10.19 34.24
CA ILE A 172 17.37 -9.24 33.40
C ILE A 172 18.23 -8.90 32.18
N HIS A 173 17.70 -9.16 30.99
CA HIS A 173 18.33 -8.79 29.72
C HIS A 173 17.68 -7.52 29.17
N LEU A 174 18.51 -6.53 28.87
CA LEU A 174 18.11 -5.29 28.23
C LEU A 174 18.63 -5.30 26.79
N PHE A 175 17.71 -5.27 25.83
CA PHE A 175 17.99 -5.07 24.42
C PHE A 175 17.32 -3.76 23.99
N SER A 176 18.06 -2.65 23.96
CA SER A 176 17.51 -1.31 23.68
C SER A 176 18.06 -0.70 22.40
N ASN A 177 17.23 -0.61 21.36
CA ASN A 177 17.57 -0.22 19.98
C ASN A 177 18.78 -1.01 19.43
N ILE A 178 18.75 -2.33 19.63
CA ILE A 178 19.84 -3.22 19.19
C ILE A 178 19.35 -4.37 18.31
N LEU A 179 18.17 -4.92 18.58
CA LEU A 179 17.64 -6.05 17.80
C LEU A 179 17.20 -5.64 16.38
N ASP A 180 16.94 -4.36 16.18
CA ASP A 180 16.63 -3.71 14.91
C ASP A 180 17.86 -3.43 14.02
N ILE A 181 19.08 -3.77 14.47
CA ILE A 181 20.31 -3.64 13.68
C ILE A 181 20.52 -4.88 12.82
N GLU A 182 20.69 -4.66 11.51
CA GLU A 182 20.72 -5.71 10.49
C GLU A 182 21.85 -6.73 10.66
N THR A 183 23.03 -6.22 11.04
CA THR A 183 24.27 -6.99 11.12
C THR A 183 24.29 -7.99 12.27
N ILE A 184 23.31 -7.96 13.18
CA ILE A 184 23.25 -8.86 14.34
C ILE A 184 22.50 -10.14 13.98
N ASP A 185 23.10 -11.28 14.28
CA ASP A 185 22.50 -12.61 14.10
C ASP A 185 21.59 -12.94 15.29
N LEU A 186 20.29 -12.81 15.07
CA LEU A 186 19.25 -13.04 16.09
C LEU A 186 19.21 -14.49 16.57
N LYS A 187 19.54 -15.46 15.71
CA LYS A 187 19.56 -16.88 16.07
C LYS A 187 20.68 -17.16 17.06
N LYS A 188 21.91 -16.74 16.73
CA LYS A 188 23.07 -16.90 17.62
C LYS A 188 22.86 -16.16 18.94
N LEU A 189 22.24 -14.98 18.89
CA LEU A 189 21.91 -14.23 20.10
C LEU A 189 20.86 -14.94 20.97
N ALA A 190 19.83 -15.53 20.38
CA ALA A 190 18.85 -16.33 21.12
C ALA A 190 19.50 -17.57 21.76
N GLN A 191 20.39 -18.25 21.04
CA GLN A 191 21.21 -19.37 21.56
C GLN A 191 22.06 -18.96 22.76
N LEU A 192 22.66 -17.78 22.71
CA LEU A 192 23.52 -17.27 23.77
C LEU A 192 22.79 -17.03 25.10
N ILE A 193 21.51 -16.65 25.06
CA ILE A 193 20.73 -16.37 26.27
C ILE A 193 19.90 -17.54 26.78
N ALA A 194 19.71 -18.59 25.97
CA ALA A 194 18.91 -19.77 26.31
C ALA A 194 19.63 -20.76 27.25
N THR A 195 20.07 -20.29 28.41
CA THR A 195 20.81 -21.09 29.41
C THR A 195 19.92 -21.69 30.49
N THR A 196 20.38 -22.80 31.09
CA THR A 196 19.66 -23.54 32.14
C THR A 196 19.86 -22.99 33.53
N GLY A 197 18.86 -23.14 34.41
CA GLY A 197 19.01 -22.96 35.86
C GLY A 197 18.77 -21.55 36.40
N HIS A 198 18.43 -20.57 35.56
CA HIS A 198 18.17 -19.18 35.94
C HIS A 198 16.80 -18.71 35.44
N LYS A 199 16.15 -17.79 36.17
CA LYS A 199 14.95 -17.09 35.69
C LYS A 199 15.40 -15.89 34.86
N HIS A 200 15.02 -15.85 33.59
CA HIS A 200 15.35 -14.79 32.66
C HIS A 200 14.14 -13.89 32.43
N TYR A 201 14.35 -12.58 32.46
CA TYR A 201 13.40 -11.56 32.03
C TYR A 201 14.05 -10.78 30.90
N VAL A 202 13.43 -10.79 29.73
CA VAL A 202 13.97 -10.18 28.52
C VAL A 202 13.11 -8.99 28.14
N LEU A 203 13.73 -7.82 28.02
CA LEU A 203 13.13 -6.60 27.51
C LEU A 203 13.73 -6.26 26.15
N CYS A 204 12.91 -6.36 25.11
CA CYS A 204 13.24 -5.95 23.75
C CYS A 204 12.58 -4.60 23.48
N ILE A 205 13.36 -3.57 23.20
CA ILE A 205 12.92 -2.18 23.09
C ILE A 205 13.48 -1.62 21.79
N GLY A 206 12.63 -1.03 20.96
CA GLY A 206 13.02 -0.45 19.69
C GLY A 206 12.12 0.70 19.25
N PRO A 207 12.41 1.34 18.12
CA PRO A 207 11.44 2.21 17.45
C PRO A 207 10.22 1.40 16.96
N ALA A 208 9.07 2.07 16.78
CA ALA A 208 7.91 1.50 16.10
C ALA A 208 7.88 2.04 14.66
N ASN A 209 8.56 1.37 13.75
CA ASN A 209 8.65 1.65 12.33
C ASN A 209 8.51 0.35 11.49
N ARG A 210 9.45 0.00 10.61
CA ARG A 210 9.49 -1.31 9.94
C ARG A 210 10.51 -2.25 10.56
N ARG A 211 11.51 -1.71 11.26
CA ARG A 211 12.62 -2.48 11.81
C ARG A 211 12.20 -3.35 13.00
N GLU A 212 11.07 -3.09 13.65
CA GLU A 212 10.57 -3.93 14.75
C GLU A 212 10.22 -5.37 14.34
N ASP A 213 10.07 -5.66 13.05
CA ASP A 213 9.87 -7.02 12.56
C ASP A 213 11.00 -7.96 13.01
N ARG A 214 12.23 -7.42 13.16
CA ARG A 214 13.37 -8.14 13.72
C ARG A 214 13.19 -8.46 15.21
N ILE A 215 12.56 -7.58 15.99
CA ILE A 215 12.22 -7.85 17.39
C ILE A 215 11.19 -8.98 17.47
N ASN A 216 10.16 -8.94 16.62
CA ASN A 216 9.20 -10.05 16.53
C ASN A 216 9.89 -11.36 16.12
N ALA A 217 10.83 -11.31 15.16
CA ALA A 217 11.60 -12.47 14.74
C ALA A 217 12.47 -13.05 15.86
N PHE A 218 13.13 -12.19 16.66
CA PHE A 218 13.90 -12.63 17.83
C PHE A 218 13.03 -13.41 18.82
N CYS A 219 11.83 -12.92 19.14
CA CYS A 219 10.89 -13.61 20.02
C CYS A 219 10.47 -14.98 19.48
N ARG A 220 10.39 -15.17 18.14
CA ARG A 220 10.01 -16.45 17.51
C ARG A 220 11.06 -17.55 17.65
N TYR A 221 12.28 -17.26 18.09
CA TYR A 221 13.24 -18.32 18.43
C TYR A 221 12.88 -19.05 19.72
N PHE A 222 12.03 -18.47 20.57
CA PHE A 222 11.63 -19.04 21.86
C PHE A 222 10.26 -19.70 21.76
N GLN A 223 10.19 -20.96 22.18
CA GLN A 223 8.96 -21.73 22.32
C GLN A 223 8.27 -21.37 23.64
N LEU A 224 7.52 -20.26 23.64
CA LEU A 224 6.90 -19.69 24.83
C LEU A 224 5.37 -19.61 24.71
N PRO A 225 4.62 -19.93 25.77
CA PRO A 225 3.18 -19.67 25.82
C PRO A 225 2.91 -18.16 25.95
N SER A 226 1.71 -17.71 25.57
CA SER A 226 1.33 -16.29 25.67
C SER A 226 1.46 -15.72 27.09
N SER A 227 1.30 -16.56 28.14
CA SER A 227 1.45 -16.16 29.54
C SER A 227 2.90 -15.84 29.96
N ALA A 228 3.89 -16.19 29.13
CA ALA A 228 5.29 -15.82 29.35
C ALA A 228 5.57 -14.36 28.97
N TYR A 229 4.72 -13.74 28.14
CA TYR A 229 4.88 -12.36 27.71
C TYR A 229 4.21 -11.43 28.71
N PHE A 230 5.00 -10.58 29.36
CA PHE A 230 4.51 -9.60 30.34
C PHE A 230 4.38 -8.18 29.75
N SER A 231 4.95 -7.93 28.56
CA SER A 231 4.81 -6.65 27.86
C SER A 231 4.66 -6.86 26.34
N SER A 232 3.71 -6.15 25.75
CA SER A 232 3.57 -6.00 24.30
C SER A 232 2.99 -4.61 24.04
N TYR A 233 3.82 -3.67 23.59
CA TYR A 233 3.44 -2.28 23.38
C TYR A 233 3.96 -1.78 22.05
N ARG A 234 3.14 -1.02 21.32
CA ARG A 234 3.51 -0.36 20.07
C ARG A 234 2.81 0.99 19.98
N ASN A 235 3.58 2.04 19.69
CA ASN A 235 3.06 3.39 19.42
C ASN A 235 4.02 4.13 18.48
N THR A 236 3.57 4.44 17.26
CA THR A 236 4.34 5.16 16.24
C THR A 236 4.50 6.65 16.55
N GLU A 237 3.69 7.19 17.46
CA GLU A 237 3.68 8.61 17.88
C GLU A 237 3.90 8.71 19.39
N PHE A 238 4.92 8.00 19.88
CA PHE A 238 5.16 7.85 21.33
C PHE A 238 5.63 9.15 21.99
N PHE A 239 6.51 9.89 21.32
CA PHE A 239 7.01 11.18 21.83
C PHE A 239 7.43 12.10 20.69
N THR A 240 6.92 13.33 20.67
CA THR A 240 7.36 14.37 19.73
C THR A 240 8.20 15.40 20.46
N ARG A 241 9.42 15.62 19.97
CA ARG A 241 10.28 16.71 20.45
C ARG A 241 9.72 18.05 20.01
N THR A 242 9.68 19.02 20.92
CA THR A 242 9.26 20.39 20.64
C THR A 242 10.44 21.35 20.61
N ASP A 243 11.60 20.93 21.10
CA ASP A 243 12.72 21.80 21.40
C ASP A 243 13.50 22.21 20.15
N TYR A 244 13.59 21.39 19.10
CA TYR A 244 14.27 21.73 17.84
C TYR A 244 13.80 20.77 16.74
N ASN A 245 13.28 21.27 15.61
CA ASN A 245 12.75 20.48 14.49
C ASN A 245 11.80 19.35 14.92
N LYS A 246 10.49 19.61 14.94
CA LYS A 246 9.47 18.66 15.43
C LYS A 246 9.68 17.25 14.84
N TYR A 247 10.26 16.36 15.63
CA TYR A 247 10.54 14.97 15.26
C TYR A 247 9.82 14.04 16.21
N THR A 248 9.12 13.06 15.66
CA THR A 248 8.29 12.12 16.39
C THR A 248 8.97 10.75 16.45
N PHE A 249 9.13 10.24 17.67
CA PHE A 249 9.73 8.94 17.92
C PHE A 249 8.64 7.90 18.18
N GLY A 250 8.71 6.77 17.46
CA GLY A 250 7.96 5.57 17.77
C GLY A 250 8.59 4.73 18.88
N CYS A 251 7.79 3.86 19.52
CA CYS A 251 8.19 2.93 20.57
C CYS A 251 7.54 1.57 20.37
N PHE A 252 8.36 0.53 20.28
CA PHE A 252 7.96 -0.87 20.23
C PHE A 252 8.63 -1.66 21.35
N ILE A 253 7.85 -2.45 22.10
CA ILE A 253 8.32 -3.22 23.25
C ILE A 253 7.75 -4.64 23.19
N LYS A 254 8.64 -5.62 23.37
CA LYS A 254 8.30 -7.01 23.70
C LYS A 254 9.04 -7.42 24.96
N GLY A 255 8.28 -7.80 25.99
CA GLY A 255 8.81 -8.29 27.26
C GLY A 255 8.35 -9.71 27.52
N PHE A 256 9.28 -10.63 27.77
CA PHE A 256 8.96 -12.03 28.07
C PHE A 256 9.89 -12.63 29.12
N LYS A 257 9.42 -13.67 29.80
CA LYS A 257 10.17 -14.37 30.85
C LYS A 257 10.23 -15.86 30.61
N TYR A 258 11.31 -16.48 31.07
CA TYR A 258 11.47 -17.93 31.01
C TYR A 258 12.42 -18.48 32.07
N ARG A 259 12.35 -19.79 32.30
CA ARG A 259 13.36 -20.57 33.02
C ARG A 259 13.53 -21.87 32.24
N VAL A 260 14.77 -22.26 31.99
CA VAL A 260 15.07 -23.54 31.33
C VAL A 260 15.46 -24.54 32.41
N ASP A 261 14.58 -25.50 32.69
CA ASP A 261 14.87 -26.60 33.61
C ASP A 261 15.68 -27.70 32.89
N GLN A 262 16.35 -28.59 33.64
CA GLN A 262 17.22 -29.60 33.03
C GLN A 262 16.45 -30.51 32.05
N GLY A 263 16.93 -30.59 30.81
CA GLY A 263 16.33 -31.40 29.76
C GLY A 263 15.19 -30.72 28.99
N GLU A 264 14.78 -29.52 29.39
CA GLU A 264 13.83 -28.72 28.61
C GLU A 264 14.53 -27.98 27.47
N GLN A 265 13.88 -27.93 26.32
CA GLN A 265 14.32 -27.14 25.18
C GLN A 265 13.39 -25.94 25.03
N ILE A 266 13.95 -24.74 25.20
CA ILE A 266 13.19 -23.50 25.04
C ILE A 266 13.31 -22.91 23.63
N LEU A 267 14.38 -23.23 22.89
CA LEU A 267 14.57 -22.71 21.55
C LEU A 267 13.96 -23.64 20.52
N ILE A 268 13.28 -23.05 19.54
CA ILE A 268 12.83 -23.81 18.37
C ILE A 268 14.08 -24.22 17.57
N PRO A 269 14.28 -25.53 17.27
CA PRO A 269 15.49 -26.03 16.63
C PRO A 269 15.48 -25.78 15.12
N TYR A 270 15.47 -24.51 14.71
CA TYR A 270 15.64 -24.16 13.31
C TYR A 270 17.04 -24.56 12.84
N ARG A 271 17.11 -25.23 11.69
CA ARG A 271 18.39 -25.63 11.10
C ARG A 271 19.17 -24.44 10.56
N PHE A 272 18.49 -23.57 9.81
CA PHE A 272 18.98 -22.26 9.38
C PHE A 272 18.23 -21.17 10.15
N TYR A 273 17.58 -20.21 9.50
CA TYR A 273 16.85 -19.13 10.16
C TYR A 273 15.34 -19.44 10.27
N ALA A 274 14.63 -18.68 11.10
CA ALA A 274 13.18 -18.80 11.21
C ALA A 274 12.50 -18.42 9.88
N PRO A 275 11.45 -19.12 9.43
CA PRO A 275 10.73 -18.76 8.21
C PRO A 275 10.14 -17.34 8.27
N LYS A 276 10.17 -16.64 7.14
CA LYS A 276 9.45 -15.37 6.96
C LYS A 276 8.15 -15.63 6.19
N GLN A 277 7.05 -15.11 6.73
CA GLN A 277 5.76 -15.17 6.05
C GLN A 277 5.59 -13.95 5.14
N TYR A 278 5.12 -14.20 3.93
CA TYR A 278 4.79 -13.22 2.90
C TYR A 278 3.37 -13.46 2.38
N PHE A 279 2.85 -12.51 1.62
CA PHE A 279 1.48 -12.55 1.09
C PHE A 279 1.47 -12.21 -0.40
N ALA A 280 1.04 -13.14 -1.24
CA ALA A 280 0.85 -12.88 -2.65
C ALA A 280 -0.13 -13.91 -3.21
N ALA A 281 -1.17 -13.44 -3.89
CA ALA A 281 -2.18 -14.31 -4.48
C ALA A 281 -2.83 -13.65 -5.68
N TYR A 282 -2.76 -14.32 -6.83
CA TYR A 282 -3.56 -13.98 -8.00
C TYR A 282 -4.77 -14.89 -8.10
N LYS A 283 -5.86 -14.33 -8.64
CA LYS A 283 -7.07 -15.07 -8.99
C LYS A 283 -7.36 -14.85 -10.47
N SER A 284 -7.58 -15.96 -11.19
CA SER A 284 -8.09 -15.94 -12.56
C SER A 284 -9.59 -15.65 -12.57
N ASP A 285 -10.04 -14.82 -13.51
CA ASP A 285 -11.46 -14.58 -13.81
C ASP A 285 -12.17 -15.88 -14.27
N MET A 286 -11.40 -16.86 -14.79
CA MET A 286 -11.89 -18.17 -15.25
C MET A 286 -11.91 -19.22 -14.13
N SER A 287 -11.40 -18.92 -12.94
CA SER A 287 -11.45 -19.87 -11.82
C SER A 287 -12.85 -19.88 -11.20
N ILE A 288 -13.48 -21.05 -11.19
CA ILE A 288 -14.71 -21.30 -10.41
C ILE A 288 -14.42 -21.56 -8.93
N LEU A 289 -13.15 -21.81 -8.58
CA LEU A 289 -12.71 -22.04 -7.21
C LEU A 289 -12.24 -20.72 -6.59
N ASP A 290 -12.65 -20.48 -5.35
CA ASP A 290 -12.18 -19.34 -4.57
C ASP A 290 -10.81 -19.58 -3.91
N VAL A 291 -10.16 -18.47 -3.58
CA VAL A 291 -8.92 -18.43 -2.82
C VAL A 291 -9.27 -18.15 -1.37
N ALA A 292 -9.02 -19.11 -0.48
CA ALA A 292 -9.24 -18.94 0.94
C ALA A 292 -8.18 -17.98 1.53
N PRO A 293 -8.51 -17.24 2.61
CA PRO A 293 -7.57 -16.28 3.22
C PRO A 293 -6.20 -16.89 3.56
N ILE A 294 -6.16 -18.12 4.08
CA ILE A 294 -4.90 -18.80 4.41
C ILE A 294 -4.05 -19.12 3.17
N GLU A 295 -4.67 -19.34 2.01
CA GLU A 295 -3.96 -19.62 0.75
C GLU A 295 -3.26 -18.38 0.20
N THR A 296 -3.57 -17.19 0.72
CA THR A 296 -2.91 -15.95 0.33
C THR A 296 -1.56 -15.74 1.03
N ALA A 297 -1.30 -16.50 2.10
CA ALA A 297 -0.07 -16.45 2.88
C ALA A 297 0.84 -17.65 2.57
N PHE A 298 2.14 -17.41 2.55
CA PHE A 298 3.15 -18.45 2.33
C PHE A 298 4.42 -18.16 3.14
N GLU A 299 5.23 -19.19 3.35
CA GLU A 299 6.46 -19.09 4.12
C GLU A 299 7.68 -19.32 3.23
N VAL A 300 8.70 -18.49 3.42
CA VAL A 300 9.99 -18.57 2.74
C VAL A 300 11.06 -18.90 3.77
N LEU A 301 11.76 -20.00 3.54
CA LEU A 301 12.97 -20.36 4.27
C LEU A 301 14.20 -20.06 3.41
N ALA A 302 15.26 -19.59 4.05
CA ALA A 302 16.53 -19.29 3.40
C ALA A 302 17.71 -19.70 4.31
N PRO A 303 18.91 -19.94 3.74
CA PRO A 303 20.13 -20.21 4.50
C PRO A 303 20.70 -18.96 5.20
N PHE A 304 20.09 -17.80 5.00
CA PHE A 304 20.40 -16.52 5.63
C PHE A 304 19.13 -15.92 6.28
N ASP A 305 19.29 -14.89 7.12
CA ASP A 305 18.16 -14.21 7.76
C ASP A 305 17.46 -13.28 6.76
N ILE A 306 16.52 -13.79 5.99
CA ILE A 306 15.76 -12.98 5.01
C ILE A 306 14.96 -11.85 5.66
N GLY A 307 14.61 -12.00 6.96
CA GLY A 307 13.94 -10.96 7.73
C GLY A 307 14.88 -9.89 8.28
N ALA A 308 16.20 -10.02 8.04
CA ALA A 308 17.19 -9.10 8.56
C ALA A 308 17.24 -7.77 7.84
N SER A 309 16.91 -7.76 6.55
CA SER A 309 17.00 -6.61 5.66
C SER A 309 15.80 -5.71 5.91
N VAL A 310 16.04 -4.58 6.56
CA VAL A 310 15.05 -3.53 6.67
C VAL A 310 15.34 -2.55 5.54
N TYR A 311 14.38 -2.44 4.64
CA TYR A 311 14.47 -1.79 3.35
C TYR A 311 14.56 -0.26 3.44
N ASP A 312 15.63 0.27 4.03
CA ASP A 312 15.96 1.68 3.94
C ASP A 312 16.70 1.93 2.62
N ASP A 313 16.20 2.87 1.82
CA ASP A 313 16.76 3.26 0.52
C ASP A 313 16.75 2.17 -0.57
N VAL A 314 15.67 1.38 -0.62
CA VAL A 314 15.42 0.44 -1.72
C VAL A 314 15.11 1.12 -3.05
N ASN A 315 15.44 0.42 -4.13
CA ASN A 315 15.17 0.87 -5.49
C ASN A 315 13.65 1.11 -5.70
N PRO A 316 13.24 2.32 -6.12
CA PRO A 316 11.84 2.67 -6.34
C PRO A 316 11.07 1.76 -7.32
N ILE A 317 11.72 1.28 -8.38
CA ILE A 317 11.11 0.38 -9.38
C ILE A 317 10.70 -0.92 -8.69
N LEU A 318 11.61 -1.54 -7.93
CA LEU A 318 11.33 -2.79 -7.22
C LEU A 318 10.22 -2.62 -6.18
N VAL A 319 10.15 -1.48 -5.51
CA VAL A 319 9.07 -1.17 -4.57
C VAL A 319 7.71 -1.11 -5.26
N VAL A 320 7.61 -0.41 -6.40
CA VAL A 320 6.37 -0.34 -7.17
C VAL A 320 5.93 -1.73 -7.61
N LEU A 321 6.85 -2.54 -8.15
CA LEU A 321 6.57 -3.92 -8.55
C LEU A 321 6.07 -4.76 -7.36
N ASN A 322 6.74 -4.68 -6.21
CA ASN A 322 6.30 -5.38 -5.00
C ASN A 322 4.88 -4.97 -4.58
N ASN A 323 4.62 -3.67 -4.54
CA ASN A 323 3.31 -3.15 -4.16
C ASN A 323 2.23 -3.56 -5.18
N ILE A 324 2.57 -3.72 -6.47
CA ILE A 324 1.67 -4.27 -7.50
C ILE A 324 1.39 -5.76 -7.24
N VAL A 325 2.41 -6.59 -7.03
CA VAL A 325 2.26 -8.04 -6.79
C VAL A 325 1.37 -8.30 -5.57
N GLU A 326 1.56 -7.51 -4.51
CA GLU A 326 0.84 -7.67 -3.24
C GLU A 326 -0.42 -6.79 -3.13
N ARG A 327 -0.87 -6.12 -4.20
CA ARG A 327 -1.92 -5.08 -4.14
C ARG A 327 -3.30 -5.54 -3.64
N GLY A 328 -3.55 -6.85 -3.68
CA GLY A 328 -4.81 -7.48 -3.29
C GLY A 328 -4.63 -8.94 -2.91
N LEU A 329 -5.41 -9.43 -1.94
CA LEU A 329 -5.42 -10.85 -1.55
C LEU A 329 -6.83 -11.46 -1.75
N PRO A 330 -7.13 -12.03 -2.93
CA PRO A 330 -6.29 -12.05 -4.13
C PRO A 330 -6.45 -10.78 -4.99
N THR A 331 -5.44 -10.51 -5.81
CA THR A 331 -5.56 -9.57 -6.94
C THR A 331 -5.79 -10.33 -8.25
N LYS A 332 -6.17 -9.64 -9.34
CA LYS A 332 -6.50 -10.29 -10.60
C LYS A 332 -5.23 -10.73 -11.36
N ALA A 333 -5.25 -11.96 -11.88
CA ALA A 333 -4.21 -12.54 -12.75
C ALA A 333 -4.11 -11.76 -14.07
N SER A 334 -2.92 -11.44 -14.60
CA SER A 334 -2.78 -10.54 -15.75
C SER A 334 -3.58 -11.02 -16.99
N PRO A 335 -4.03 -10.11 -17.87
CA PRO A 335 -4.70 -10.52 -19.12
C PRO A 335 -3.88 -11.48 -19.99
N TRP A 336 -2.55 -11.41 -19.90
CA TRP A 336 -1.65 -12.33 -20.60
C TRP A 336 -1.69 -13.73 -19.97
N LEU A 337 -1.63 -13.84 -18.64
CA LEU A 337 -1.78 -15.11 -17.94
C LEU A 337 -3.15 -15.73 -18.19
N GLU A 338 -4.21 -14.93 -18.18
CA GLU A 338 -5.56 -15.40 -18.53
C GLU A 338 -5.60 -15.98 -19.96
N SER A 339 -5.01 -15.29 -20.93
CA SER A 339 -4.91 -15.79 -22.31
C SER A 339 -4.13 -17.10 -22.37
N LEU A 340 -3.01 -17.20 -21.65
CA LEU A 340 -2.19 -18.41 -21.61
C LEU A 340 -2.97 -19.61 -21.03
N LEU A 341 -3.70 -19.40 -19.93
CA LEU A 341 -4.52 -20.44 -19.31
C LEU A 341 -5.69 -20.85 -20.23
N SER A 342 -6.31 -19.89 -20.92
CA SER A 342 -7.30 -20.14 -21.96
C SER A 342 -6.72 -21.03 -23.07
N ASP A 343 -5.54 -20.69 -23.59
CA ASP A 343 -4.93 -21.38 -24.75
C ASP A 343 -4.36 -22.76 -24.41
N VAL A 344 -3.83 -22.92 -23.19
CA VAL A 344 -3.14 -24.16 -22.78
C VAL A 344 -4.08 -25.14 -22.09
N LEU A 345 -5.02 -24.65 -21.28
CA LEU A 345 -5.93 -25.49 -20.47
C LEU A 345 -7.39 -25.45 -20.95
N ASN A 346 -7.69 -24.72 -22.03
CA ASN A 346 -9.06 -24.48 -22.50
C ASN A 346 -9.96 -23.90 -21.38
N ALA A 347 -9.36 -23.10 -20.50
CA ALA A 347 -9.96 -22.65 -19.24
C ALA A 347 -11.19 -21.74 -19.42
N GLY A 348 -11.25 -21.00 -20.53
CA GLY A 348 -12.23 -19.95 -20.74
C GLY A 348 -11.99 -19.20 -22.04
N THR A 349 -12.68 -18.08 -22.19
CA THR A 349 -12.52 -17.18 -23.35
C THR A 349 -12.63 -15.72 -22.90
N LYS A 350 -12.08 -14.79 -23.70
CA LYS A 350 -12.25 -13.35 -23.46
C LYS A 350 -13.72 -12.96 -23.73
N ASP A 351 -14.28 -12.12 -22.85
CA ASP A 351 -15.65 -11.61 -22.96
C ASP A 351 -15.72 -10.50 -24.03
N ASP A 352 -16.23 -10.85 -25.22
CA ASP A 352 -16.39 -9.91 -26.33
C ASP A 352 -17.39 -8.78 -26.00
N ASP A 353 -18.37 -9.01 -25.12
CA ASP A 353 -19.33 -7.98 -24.72
C ASP A 353 -18.63 -6.89 -23.88
N GLU A 354 -17.76 -7.28 -22.94
CA GLU A 354 -17.00 -6.34 -22.12
C GLU A 354 -15.97 -5.55 -22.96
N ALA A 355 -15.38 -6.20 -23.97
CA ALA A 355 -14.43 -5.58 -24.90
C ALA A 355 -15.06 -4.42 -25.69
N GLN A 356 -16.34 -4.51 -26.05
CA GLN A 356 -17.07 -3.42 -26.72
C GLN A 356 -17.10 -2.12 -25.90
N TYR A 357 -16.98 -2.20 -24.58
CA TYR A 357 -16.93 -1.05 -23.67
C TYR A 357 -15.51 -0.69 -23.24
N GLY A 358 -14.49 -1.26 -23.89
CA GLY A 358 -13.07 -1.06 -23.62
C GLY A 358 -12.59 -1.73 -22.33
N GLY A 359 -13.33 -2.72 -21.82
CA GLY A 359 -12.95 -3.53 -20.66
C GLY A 359 -12.27 -4.85 -21.07
N ILE A 360 -11.61 -5.50 -20.11
CA ILE A 360 -11.00 -6.82 -20.27
C ILE A 360 -11.57 -7.75 -19.21
N ARG A 361 -12.22 -8.82 -19.63
CA ARG A 361 -12.74 -9.84 -18.74
C ARG A 361 -12.63 -11.19 -19.42
N TYR A 362 -12.40 -12.23 -18.63
CA TYR A 362 -12.49 -13.61 -19.10
C TYR A 362 -13.68 -14.32 -18.44
N ILE A 363 -14.24 -15.30 -19.15
CA ILE A 363 -15.37 -16.11 -18.70
C ILE A 363 -14.92 -17.57 -18.68
N PRO A 364 -15.21 -18.34 -17.60
CA PRO A 364 -14.88 -19.75 -17.52
C PRO A 364 -15.58 -20.56 -18.61
N ASN A 365 -14.88 -21.58 -19.13
CA ASN A 365 -15.48 -22.58 -20.01
C ASN A 365 -16.10 -23.71 -19.18
N ASN A 366 -17.21 -24.26 -19.65
CA ASN A 366 -17.81 -25.44 -19.06
C ASN A 366 -17.13 -26.70 -19.63
N GLY A 367 -16.79 -27.68 -18.79
CA GLY A 367 -16.34 -28.99 -19.23
C GLY A 367 -14.82 -29.23 -19.29
N ILE A 368 -14.02 -28.38 -18.63
CA ILE A 368 -12.62 -28.73 -18.32
C ILE A 368 -12.56 -29.81 -17.22
N SER A 369 -11.47 -30.57 -17.18
CA SER A 369 -11.26 -31.62 -16.18
C SER A 369 -11.08 -31.06 -14.76
N SER A 370 -11.19 -31.92 -13.74
CA SER A 370 -10.95 -31.52 -12.35
C SER A 370 -9.51 -31.07 -12.11
N GLU A 371 -8.54 -31.65 -12.83
CA GLU A 371 -7.13 -31.28 -12.75
C GLU A 371 -6.88 -29.90 -13.39
N GLU A 372 -7.45 -29.65 -14.57
CA GLU A 372 -7.38 -28.33 -15.21
C GLU A 372 -8.08 -27.26 -14.37
N THR A 373 -9.24 -27.57 -13.79
CA THR A 373 -9.95 -26.67 -12.86
C THR A 373 -9.05 -26.27 -11.68
N GLN A 374 -8.30 -27.23 -11.13
CA GLN A 374 -7.38 -26.98 -10.04
C GLN A 374 -6.18 -26.14 -10.51
N LEU A 375 -5.61 -26.42 -11.69
CA LEU A 375 -4.51 -25.63 -12.26
C LEU A 375 -4.90 -24.18 -12.57
N VAL A 376 -6.12 -23.93 -13.02
CA VAL A 376 -6.64 -22.56 -13.26
C VAL A 376 -6.68 -21.73 -11.97
N LYS A 377 -6.87 -22.37 -10.81
CA LYS A 377 -6.70 -21.74 -9.50
C LYS A 377 -5.21 -21.64 -9.12
N ASP A 378 -4.50 -22.77 -9.15
CA ASP A 378 -3.20 -22.92 -8.50
C ASP A 378 -2.06 -22.21 -9.23
N VAL A 379 -2.08 -22.15 -10.57
CA VAL A 379 -1.02 -21.50 -11.35
C VAL A 379 -0.92 -20.00 -11.03
N PRO A 380 -2.01 -19.20 -11.06
CA PRO A 380 -1.95 -17.81 -10.62
C PRO A 380 -1.43 -17.62 -9.19
N LEU A 381 -1.85 -18.45 -8.24
CA LEU A 381 -1.32 -18.38 -6.86
C LEU A 381 0.19 -18.65 -6.82
N ALA A 382 0.64 -19.69 -7.53
CA ALA A 382 2.03 -20.08 -7.54
C ALA A 382 2.92 -19.00 -8.19
N VAL A 383 2.46 -18.42 -9.30
CA VAL A 383 3.12 -17.30 -9.98
C VAL A 383 3.36 -16.14 -9.03
N ALA A 384 2.30 -15.66 -8.35
CA ALA A 384 2.41 -14.53 -7.42
C ALA A 384 3.46 -14.77 -6.31
N ARG A 385 3.54 -16.00 -5.79
CA ARG A 385 4.51 -16.37 -4.74
C ARG A 385 5.94 -16.41 -5.24
N ILE A 386 6.17 -16.90 -6.47
CA ILE A 386 7.50 -16.89 -7.10
C ILE A 386 7.93 -15.45 -7.37
N GLU A 387 7.06 -14.61 -7.96
CA GLU A 387 7.36 -13.20 -8.22
C GLU A 387 7.73 -12.46 -6.93
N LYS A 388 6.93 -12.63 -5.87
CA LYS A 388 7.22 -12.05 -4.55
C LYS A 388 8.56 -12.53 -4.00
N THR A 389 8.88 -13.82 -4.13
CA THR A 389 10.16 -14.36 -3.65
C THR A 389 11.35 -13.76 -4.39
N ILE A 390 11.26 -13.60 -5.72
CA ILE A 390 12.31 -12.98 -6.53
C ILE A 390 12.47 -11.49 -6.18
N LEU A 391 11.36 -10.77 -6.00
CA LEU A 391 11.39 -9.37 -5.57
C LEU A 391 12.05 -9.20 -4.20
N GLU A 392 11.79 -10.08 -3.23
CA GLU A 392 12.48 -10.07 -1.94
C GLU A 392 13.98 -10.39 -2.12
N ALA A 393 14.36 -11.31 -3.00
CA ALA A 393 15.78 -11.57 -3.30
C ALA A 393 16.50 -10.34 -3.88
N LEU A 394 15.82 -9.56 -4.73
CA LEU A 394 16.32 -8.30 -5.29
C LEU A 394 16.39 -7.20 -4.24
N LEU A 395 15.31 -7.00 -3.46
CA LEU A 395 15.24 -5.98 -2.41
C LEU A 395 16.27 -6.21 -1.29
N THR A 396 16.65 -7.47 -1.05
CA THR A 396 17.68 -7.86 -0.09
C THR A 396 19.10 -7.91 -0.69
N ASN A 397 19.27 -7.51 -1.96
CA ASN A 397 20.54 -7.57 -2.71
C ASN A 397 21.19 -8.97 -2.78
N HIS A 398 20.41 -10.03 -2.57
CA HIS A 398 20.87 -11.41 -2.78
C HIS A 398 20.87 -11.81 -4.25
N LEU A 399 20.08 -11.12 -5.08
CA LEU A 399 20.05 -11.23 -6.53
C LEU A 399 20.35 -9.85 -7.15
N SER A 400 21.12 -9.79 -8.23
CA SER A 400 21.50 -8.54 -8.91
C SER A 400 20.92 -8.47 -10.32
N LEU A 401 20.41 -7.28 -10.70
CA LEU A 401 19.94 -6.95 -12.05
C LEU A 401 21.09 -6.54 -13.00
N ASP A 402 22.33 -6.43 -12.51
CA ASP A 402 23.46 -5.95 -13.31
C ASP A 402 23.99 -7.01 -14.30
N LYS A 403 23.53 -8.27 -14.16
CA LYS A 403 23.90 -9.37 -15.05
C LYS A 403 23.04 -9.34 -16.31
N GLU A 404 23.64 -9.62 -17.46
CA GLU A 404 22.87 -9.75 -18.72
C GLU A 404 22.00 -11.01 -18.74
N ILE A 405 22.48 -12.10 -18.11
CA ILE A 405 21.81 -13.40 -18.08
C ILE A 405 21.75 -13.92 -16.63
N TRP A 406 20.58 -14.43 -16.23
CA TRP A 406 20.40 -15.23 -15.02
C TRP A 406 20.30 -16.72 -15.35
N ASN A 407 21.10 -17.53 -14.66
CA ASN A 407 20.93 -18.97 -14.58
C ASN A 407 20.02 -19.28 -13.39
N VAL A 408 18.79 -19.69 -13.68
CA VAL A 408 17.75 -19.91 -12.67
C VAL A 408 17.42 -21.39 -12.60
N LEU A 409 17.34 -21.91 -11.38
CA LEU A 409 16.83 -23.26 -11.12
C LEU A 409 15.57 -23.18 -10.26
N VAL A 410 14.47 -23.74 -10.74
CA VAL A 410 13.26 -23.91 -9.93
C VAL A 410 12.87 -25.37 -9.86
N LYS A 411 12.72 -25.90 -8.65
CA LYS A 411 12.13 -27.21 -8.41
C LYS A 411 10.66 -27.01 -8.08
N GLU A 412 9.78 -27.53 -8.91
CA GLU A 412 8.34 -27.39 -8.79
C GLU A 412 7.74 -28.74 -8.40
N ALA A 413 7.25 -28.85 -7.17
CA ALA A 413 6.71 -30.11 -6.68
C ALA A 413 5.31 -30.42 -7.25
N ASP A 414 4.46 -29.40 -7.39
CA ASP A 414 3.01 -29.62 -7.53
C ASP A 414 2.28 -28.74 -8.55
N VAL A 415 2.91 -27.68 -9.08
CA VAL A 415 2.32 -26.70 -10.03
C VAL A 415 3.40 -26.16 -10.99
N PRO A 416 3.18 -26.15 -12.32
CA PRO A 416 4.10 -25.53 -13.28
C PRO A 416 3.85 -24.01 -13.34
N CYS A 417 4.82 -23.21 -12.92
CA CYS A 417 4.63 -21.77 -12.68
C CYS A 417 5.87 -20.88 -12.89
N ALA A 418 7.08 -21.41 -12.78
CA ALA A 418 8.31 -20.64 -12.73
C ALA A 418 8.56 -19.82 -14.01
N ALA A 419 8.39 -20.46 -15.18
CA ALA A 419 8.59 -19.82 -16.47
C ALA A 419 7.64 -18.63 -16.66
N ILE A 420 6.39 -18.79 -16.23
CA ILE A 420 5.34 -17.77 -16.28
C ILE A 420 5.70 -16.60 -15.36
N ALA A 421 6.06 -16.89 -14.10
CA ALA A 421 6.43 -15.87 -13.12
C ALA A 421 7.65 -15.03 -13.53
N LEU A 422 8.68 -15.67 -14.09
CA LEU A 422 9.87 -14.95 -14.58
C LEU A 422 9.55 -14.08 -15.79
N HIS A 423 8.70 -14.55 -16.71
CA HIS A 423 8.25 -13.78 -17.86
C HIS A 423 7.42 -12.57 -17.43
N GLU A 424 6.39 -12.76 -16.59
CA GLU A 424 5.52 -11.67 -16.14
C GLU A 424 6.27 -10.61 -15.34
N LEU A 425 7.13 -11.03 -14.40
CA LEU A 425 7.96 -10.11 -13.64
C LEU A 425 8.92 -9.32 -14.55
N GLY A 426 9.50 -9.99 -15.55
CA GLY A 426 10.35 -9.33 -16.54
C GLY A 426 9.61 -8.28 -17.36
N GLU A 427 8.41 -8.61 -17.83
CA GLU A 427 7.56 -7.67 -18.55
C GLU A 427 7.15 -6.48 -17.67
N MET A 428 6.75 -6.71 -16.42
CA MET A 428 6.43 -5.62 -15.49
C MET A 428 7.63 -4.69 -15.28
N LEU A 429 8.82 -5.25 -15.01
CA LEU A 429 10.03 -4.46 -14.77
C LEU A 429 10.45 -3.67 -16.00
N ASN A 430 10.52 -4.32 -17.17
CA ASN A 430 10.96 -3.70 -18.41
C ASN A 430 10.04 -2.54 -18.83
N HIS A 431 8.72 -2.73 -18.75
CA HIS A 431 7.77 -1.66 -19.06
C HIS A 431 7.92 -0.49 -18.08
N LEU A 432 7.99 -0.75 -16.77
CA LEU A 432 8.12 0.31 -15.76
C LEU A 432 9.44 1.09 -15.89
N ALA A 433 10.55 0.38 -16.05
CA ALA A 433 11.87 0.96 -16.24
C ALA A 433 11.91 1.81 -17.50
N SER A 434 11.40 1.31 -18.64
CA SER A 434 11.47 2.01 -19.93
C SER A 434 10.82 3.41 -19.94
N VAL A 435 9.72 3.58 -19.19
CA VAL A 435 9.01 4.87 -19.07
C VAL A 435 9.55 5.74 -17.93
N SER A 436 10.40 5.20 -17.05
CA SER A 436 11.07 5.94 -15.99
C SER A 436 12.21 6.78 -16.55
N GLN A 437 12.40 8.00 -16.03
CA GLN A 437 13.49 8.88 -16.47
C GLN A 437 14.83 8.37 -15.97
N ASP A 438 14.94 8.14 -14.66
CA ASP A 438 16.21 7.83 -13.98
C ASP A 438 16.59 6.33 -14.08
N PHE A 439 15.65 5.47 -14.47
CA PHE A 439 15.82 4.00 -14.51
C PHE A 439 15.63 3.40 -15.91
N SER A 440 15.65 4.21 -16.98
CA SER A 440 15.38 3.73 -18.34
C SER A 440 16.35 2.68 -18.89
N GLU A 441 17.55 2.59 -18.32
CA GLU A 441 18.56 1.59 -18.69
C GLU A 441 18.42 0.28 -17.88
N MET A 442 17.60 0.27 -16.82
CA MET A 442 17.36 -0.94 -16.04
C MET A 442 16.58 -1.96 -16.89
N LYS A 443 17.06 -3.20 -16.92
CA LYS A 443 16.43 -4.30 -17.67
C LYS A 443 16.35 -5.55 -16.82
N PHE A 444 15.33 -6.35 -17.09
CA PHE A 444 15.24 -7.69 -16.56
C PHE A 444 16.21 -8.59 -17.33
N PRO A 445 17.11 -9.31 -16.64
CA PRO A 445 18.09 -10.16 -17.31
C PRO A 445 17.43 -11.27 -18.13
N GLU A 446 18.08 -11.68 -19.22
CA GLU A 446 17.63 -12.87 -19.95
C GLU A 446 17.72 -14.09 -19.03
N VAL A 447 16.71 -14.96 -19.05
CA VAL A 447 16.65 -16.08 -18.11
C VAL A 447 16.94 -17.42 -18.79
N ASN A 448 18.04 -18.04 -18.37
CA ASN A 448 18.31 -19.45 -18.63
C ASN A 448 17.67 -20.30 -17.52
N LEU A 449 16.44 -20.74 -17.75
CA LEU A 449 15.64 -21.48 -16.77
C LEU A 449 15.82 -23.01 -16.89
N SER A 450 16.21 -23.63 -15.78
CA SER A 450 16.11 -25.07 -15.55
C SER A 450 14.98 -25.37 -14.56
N VAL A 451 14.06 -26.27 -14.92
CA VAL A 451 12.93 -26.67 -14.08
C VAL A 451 13.10 -28.13 -13.68
N VAL A 452 12.95 -28.45 -12.39
CA VAL A 452 12.82 -29.84 -11.93
C VAL A 452 11.36 -30.08 -11.58
N ASN A 453 10.65 -30.87 -12.39
CA ASN A 453 9.23 -31.14 -12.21
C ASN A 453 8.87 -32.54 -12.73
N SER A 454 8.57 -33.46 -11.80
CA SER A 454 8.20 -34.84 -12.14
C SER A 454 6.70 -35.01 -12.42
N LYS A 455 5.86 -34.08 -11.95
CA LYS A 455 4.39 -34.16 -12.04
C LYS A 455 3.89 -33.67 -13.40
N TYR A 456 4.50 -32.62 -13.93
CA TYR A 456 4.14 -31.99 -15.20
C TYR A 456 5.35 -31.82 -16.13
N PRO A 457 6.08 -32.89 -16.48
CA PRO A 457 7.31 -32.76 -17.26
C PRO A 457 7.08 -32.18 -18.66
N ASP A 458 5.93 -32.48 -19.27
CA ASP A 458 5.59 -32.10 -20.65
C ASP A 458 4.62 -30.91 -20.74
N SER A 459 4.41 -30.19 -19.63
CA SER A 459 3.45 -29.09 -19.61
C SER A 459 3.89 -27.92 -20.50
N ARG A 460 2.95 -27.43 -21.32
CA ARG A 460 3.15 -26.22 -22.14
C ARG A 460 3.28 -24.95 -21.28
N LEU A 461 2.90 -25.00 -20.01
CA LEU A 461 3.07 -23.89 -19.05
C LEU A 461 4.54 -23.62 -18.69
N HIS A 462 5.48 -24.50 -19.07
CA HIS A 462 6.92 -24.27 -18.95
C HIS A 462 7.50 -23.32 -20.00
N LEU A 463 6.69 -22.89 -20.99
CA LEU A 463 7.09 -21.94 -22.03
C LEU A 463 8.37 -22.32 -22.79
N GLY A 464 8.66 -23.63 -22.90
CA GLY A 464 9.86 -24.15 -23.57
C GLY A 464 11.13 -24.20 -22.70
N ALA A 465 11.03 -24.01 -21.38
CA ALA A 465 12.15 -24.17 -20.45
C ALA A 465 12.72 -25.61 -20.43
N ASN A 466 13.95 -25.76 -19.93
CA ASN A 466 14.59 -27.06 -19.80
C ASN A 466 14.04 -27.82 -18.58
N VAL A 467 13.17 -28.81 -18.80
CA VAL A 467 12.51 -29.58 -17.72
C VAL A 467 13.22 -30.91 -17.46
N TYR A 468 13.44 -31.21 -16.19
CA TYR A 468 14.06 -32.43 -15.69
C TYR A 468 13.12 -33.15 -14.73
N THR A 469 12.96 -34.47 -14.85
CA THR A 469 12.09 -35.27 -13.97
C THR A 469 12.74 -35.63 -12.64
N ASP A 470 14.07 -35.57 -12.56
CA ASP A 470 14.87 -35.84 -11.36
C ASP A 470 16.06 -34.88 -11.30
N SER A 471 16.61 -34.64 -10.10
CA SER A 471 17.86 -33.87 -9.96
C SER A 471 19.03 -34.66 -10.55
N CYS A 472 19.38 -34.40 -11.81
CA CYS A 472 20.49 -35.04 -12.48
C CYS A 472 21.83 -34.47 -11.97
N LYS A 473 22.91 -35.27 -12.06
CA LYS A 473 24.26 -34.86 -11.62
C LYS A 473 24.79 -33.59 -12.30
N GLN A 474 24.23 -33.26 -13.47
CA GLN A 474 24.59 -32.06 -14.21
C GLN A 474 24.15 -30.79 -13.45
N LEU A 475 22.90 -30.76 -12.97
CA LEU A 475 22.37 -29.62 -12.23
C LEU A 475 23.08 -29.42 -10.88
N THR A 476 23.40 -30.50 -10.16
CA THR A 476 24.06 -30.42 -8.85
C THR A 476 25.50 -29.88 -8.92
N ASN A 477 26.14 -29.93 -10.09
CA ASN A 477 27.49 -29.42 -10.29
C ASN A 477 27.53 -27.97 -10.79
N GLN A 478 26.42 -27.45 -11.33
CA GLN A 478 26.27 -26.08 -11.79
C GLN A 478 25.97 -25.14 -10.61
N THR A 479 26.44 -23.90 -10.73
CA THR A 479 26.06 -22.80 -9.82
C THR A 479 25.02 -21.93 -10.52
N PHE A 480 23.97 -21.60 -9.79
CA PHE A 480 22.85 -20.77 -10.26
C PHE A 480 22.84 -19.42 -9.55
N ASP A 481 22.30 -18.41 -10.22
CA ASP A 481 22.09 -17.07 -9.66
C ASP A 481 21.00 -17.07 -8.60
N ILE A 482 19.97 -17.91 -8.80
CA ILE A 482 18.91 -18.15 -7.83
C ILE A 482 18.43 -19.60 -7.94
N VAL A 483 18.17 -20.20 -6.78
CA VAL A 483 17.52 -21.52 -6.66
C VAL A 483 16.23 -21.38 -5.86
N ILE A 484 15.11 -21.87 -6.39
CA ILE A 484 13.84 -21.90 -5.69
C ILE A 484 13.34 -23.34 -5.61
N ASP A 485 13.19 -23.89 -4.41
CA ASP A 485 12.43 -25.13 -4.17
C ASP A 485 11.00 -24.72 -3.80
N PHE A 486 10.05 -24.98 -4.69
CA PHE A 486 8.67 -24.50 -4.61
C PHE A 486 7.68 -25.65 -4.47
N SER A 487 6.75 -25.49 -3.52
CA SER A 487 5.53 -26.27 -3.44
C SER A 487 4.39 -25.39 -2.96
N LEU A 488 3.26 -25.46 -3.65
CA LEU A 488 2.05 -24.72 -3.28
C LEU A 488 1.34 -25.37 -2.09
N ILE A 489 1.56 -26.66 -1.83
CA ILE A 489 0.80 -27.48 -0.86
C ILE A 489 1.64 -27.88 0.37
N GLU A 490 2.92 -28.18 0.20
CA GLU A 490 3.80 -28.61 1.29
C GLU A 490 3.92 -27.53 2.38
N LYS A 491 4.02 -28.00 3.63
CA LYS A 491 4.23 -27.14 4.80
C LYS A 491 5.72 -26.95 5.08
N PRO A 492 6.12 -25.81 5.66
CA PRO A 492 7.51 -25.53 6.01
C PRO A 492 8.03 -26.53 7.05
N ASN A 493 9.21 -27.12 6.80
CA ASN A 493 9.93 -27.95 7.77
C ASN A 493 11.31 -27.34 8.09
N PRO A 494 11.37 -26.26 8.89
CA PRO A 494 12.61 -25.54 9.17
C PRO A 494 13.61 -26.33 10.03
N ARG A 495 13.21 -27.48 10.59
CA ARG A 495 14.09 -28.36 11.37
C ARG A 495 14.99 -29.23 10.49
N GLU A 496 14.49 -29.63 9.32
CA GLU A 496 15.16 -30.60 8.45
C GLU A 496 15.53 -30.02 7.09
N VAL A 497 15.09 -28.80 6.74
CA VAL A 497 15.37 -28.14 5.45
C VAL A 497 16.86 -28.16 5.06
N GLU A 498 17.13 -28.43 3.80
CA GLU A 498 18.48 -28.49 3.21
C GLU A 498 18.60 -27.48 2.06
N PHE A 499 19.67 -26.70 2.06
CA PHE A 499 20.03 -25.79 0.95
C PHE A 499 21.30 -26.24 0.22
N SER A 500 21.64 -27.53 0.34
CA SER A 500 22.90 -28.12 -0.15
C SER A 500 22.74 -28.92 -1.44
N GLN A 501 21.50 -29.18 -1.88
CA GLN A 501 21.22 -29.99 -3.08
C GLN A 501 21.76 -29.32 -4.36
N PHE A 502 21.64 -28.00 -4.44
CA PHE A 502 22.09 -27.18 -5.58
C PHE A 502 22.93 -26.01 -5.07
N LYS A 503 23.82 -25.50 -5.93
CA LYS A 503 24.69 -24.37 -5.60
C LYS A 503 24.04 -23.07 -6.07
N ALA A 504 23.89 -22.11 -5.17
CA ALA A 504 23.43 -20.76 -5.47
C ALA A 504 24.52 -19.73 -5.16
N GLU A 505 24.68 -18.72 -6.01
CA GLU A 505 25.51 -17.55 -5.71
C GLU A 505 24.91 -16.74 -4.56
N ASN A 506 25.76 -16.07 -3.78
CA ASN A 506 25.35 -15.22 -2.65
C ASN A 506 24.29 -15.83 -1.70
N ASN A 507 24.33 -17.15 -1.53
CA ASN A 507 23.34 -17.91 -0.76
C ASN A 507 21.88 -17.72 -1.22
N CYS A 508 21.64 -17.32 -2.48
CA CYS A 508 20.34 -17.02 -3.08
C CYS A 508 19.53 -18.31 -3.35
N TYR A 509 19.17 -19.02 -2.28
CA TYR A 509 18.42 -20.27 -2.31
C TYR A 509 17.22 -20.17 -1.37
N PHE A 510 16.02 -20.27 -1.93
CA PHE A 510 14.75 -20.21 -1.21
C PHE A 510 13.99 -21.53 -1.23
N ASN A 511 13.34 -21.85 -0.10
CA ASN A 511 12.33 -22.90 -0.01
C ASN A 511 10.98 -22.24 0.28
N VAL A 512 10.05 -22.34 -0.66
CA VAL A 512 8.77 -21.62 -0.66
C VAL A 512 7.64 -22.60 -0.39
N ARG A 513 6.87 -22.39 0.68
CA ARG A 513 5.90 -23.36 1.22
C ARG A 513 4.59 -22.72 1.63
N ALA A 514 3.52 -23.51 1.67
CA ALA A 514 2.20 -23.05 2.11
C ALA A 514 2.20 -22.74 3.61
N SER A 515 1.61 -21.60 4.00
CA SER A 515 1.45 -21.28 5.40
C SER A 515 0.42 -22.20 6.10
N GLU A 516 0.61 -22.47 7.39
CA GLU A 516 -0.41 -23.12 8.23
C GLU A 516 -1.33 -22.12 8.92
N ASN A 517 -0.81 -20.95 9.30
CA ASN A 517 -1.54 -19.91 10.02
C ASN A 517 -1.04 -18.52 9.61
N ILE A 518 -1.93 -17.52 9.60
CA ILE A 518 -1.52 -16.12 9.40
C ILE A 518 -1.00 -15.56 10.73
N TYR A 519 0.27 -15.20 10.79
CA TYR A 519 0.94 -14.68 11.99
C TYR A 519 1.68 -13.37 11.77
N SER A 520 1.67 -12.86 10.55
CA SER A 520 2.24 -11.57 10.16
C SER A 520 1.18 -10.70 9.50
N GLU A 521 1.49 -9.42 9.31
CA GLU A 521 0.63 -8.50 8.58
C GLU A 521 1.27 -8.16 7.22
N ARG A 522 0.43 -7.76 6.26
CA ARG A 522 0.87 -7.28 4.95
C ARG A 522 1.04 -5.76 5.00
N TYR A 523 2.04 -5.27 4.28
CA TYR A 523 2.38 -3.87 4.26
C TYR A 523 2.95 -3.47 2.90
N ILE A 524 2.91 -2.19 2.57
CA ILE A 524 3.52 -1.62 1.36
C ILE A 524 4.89 -1.03 1.67
N TYR A 525 5.81 -1.08 0.71
CA TYR A 525 7.07 -0.35 0.80
C TYR A 525 6.88 1.08 0.28
N THR A 526 7.54 2.05 0.90
CA THR A 526 7.55 3.45 0.48
C THR A 526 8.98 3.94 0.39
N THR A 527 9.34 4.66 -0.66
CA THR A 527 10.71 5.17 -0.89
C THR A 527 10.65 6.43 -1.77
N ASP A 528 11.75 6.80 -2.41
CA ASP A 528 11.84 7.93 -3.32
C ASP A 528 10.86 7.79 -4.49
N ARG A 529 10.19 8.89 -4.82
CA ARG A 529 9.26 8.93 -5.96
C ARG A 529 10.02 8.84 -7.29
N ILE A 530 9.42 8.17 -8.25
CA ILE A 530 9.97 8.00 -9.61
C ILE A 530 9.54 9.20 -10.46
N VAL A 531 10.48 9.80 -11.18
CA VAL A 531 10.15 10.74 -12.27
C VAL A 531 10.05 9.95 -13.57
N TYR A 532 8.91 10.08 -14.24
CA TYR A 532 8.66 9.41 -15.51
C TYR A 532 8.83 10.35 -16.71
N LYS A 533 9.12 9.76 -17.87
CA LYS A 533 9.18 10.44 -19.15
C LYS A 533 7.80 11.04 -19.50
N PRO A 534 7.74 12.17 -20.23
CA PRO A 534 6.47 12.75 -20.64
C PRO A 534 5.69 11.78 -21.52
N LEU A 535 4.37 11.65 -21.28
CA LEU A 535 3.48 10.81 -22.09
C LEU A 535 2.86 11.57 -23.26
N THR A 536 2.80 12.88 -23.14
CA THR A 536 2.20 13.79 -24.12
C THR A 536 3.07 15.02 -24.32
N ARG A 537 2.90 15.73 -25.44
CA ARG A 537 3.51 17.03 -25.72
C ARG A 537 2.45 18.02 -26.16
N LEU A 538 2.55 19.26 -25.69
CA LEU A 538 1.71 20.35 -26.17
C LEU A 538 2.14 20.72 -27.59
N ASN A 539 1.19 20.75 -28.53
CA ASN A 539 1.44 21.15 -29.90
C ASN A 539 1.15 22.66 -30.09
N GLN A 540 1.42 23.17 -31.30
CA GLN A 540 1.25 24.60 -31.62
C GLN A 540 -0.21 25.09 -31.54
N GLN A 541 -1.18 24.16 -31.55
CA GLN A 541 -2.61 24.46 -31.46
C GLN A 541 -3.12 24.44 -30.01
N GLY A 542 -2.25 24.16 -29.03
CA GLY A 542 -2.62 24.07 -27.62
C GLY A 542 -3.29 22.74 -27.24
N THR A 543 -3.28 21.74 -28.13
CA THR A 543 -3.73 20.38 -27.84
C THR A 543 -2.56 19.46 -27.53
N HIS A 544 -2.83 18.28 -26.95
CA HIS A 544 -1.79 17.36 -26.49
C HIS A 544 -1.67 16.17 -27.44
N ASP A 545 -0.49 16.00 -28.03
CA ASP A 545 -0.16 14.84 -28.85
C ASP A 545 0.45 13.74 -27.97
N ASN A 546 0.06 12.49 -28.21
CA ASN A 546 0.62 11.33 -27.49
C ASN A 546 2.06 11.03 -27.96
N ILE A 547 2.93 10.68 -27.02
CA ILE A 547 4.23 10.07 -27.30
C ILE A 547 4.05 8.56 -27.19
N GLU A 548 3.67 7.90 -28.29
CA GLU A 548 3.27 6.48 -28.27
C GLU A 548 4.36 5.52 -27.73
N GLU A 549 5.64 5.86 -27.88
CA GLU A 549 6.76 5.12 -27.28
C GLU A 549 6.64 5.04 -25.74
N ASN A 550 6.20 6.12 -25.09
CA ASN A 550 6.04 6.18 -23.63
C ASN A 550 4.64 5.73 -23.19
N VAL A 551 3.62 5.89 -24.03
CA VAL A 551 2.24 5.45 -23.74
C VAL A 551 2.12 3.93 -23.81
N THR A 552 2.87 3.26 -24.69
CA THR A 552 2.78 1.81 -24.89
C THR A 552 3.13 1.02 -23.63
N PRO A 553 4.25 1.29 -22.91
CA PRO A 553 4.52 0.67 -21.63
C PRO A 553 3.48 0.97 -20.55
N LEU A 554 2.86 2.15 -20.58
CA LEU A 554 1.81 2.49 -19.63
C LEU A 554 0.49 1.75 -19.91
N ARG A 555 0.22 1.43 -21.18
CA ARG A 555 -0.93 0.63 -21.62
C ARG A 555 -0.89 -0.78 -20.99
N TYR A 556 0.30 -1.35 -20.80
CA TYR A 556 0.47 -2.61 -20.07
C TYR A 556 -0.12 -2.51 -18.64
N PHE A 557 0.20 -1.44 -17.90
CA PHE A 557 -0.27 -1.29 -16.52
C PHE A 557 -1.77 -1.00 -16.39
N ILE A 558 -2.39 -0.26 -17.31
CA ILE A 558 -3.84 -0.04 -17.25
C ILE A 558 -4.61 -1.34 -17.54
N GLN A 559 -4.07 -2.22 -18.39
CA GLN A 559 -4.63 -3.54 -18.67
C GLN A 559 -4.46 -4.47 -17.46
N LEU A 560 -3.25 -4.51 -16.88
CA LEU A 560 -2.92 -5.33 -15.71
C LEU A 560 -3.77 -4.97 -14.48
N LEU A 561 -3.83 -3.67 -14.15
CA LEU A 561 -4.37 -3.17 -12.89
C LEU A 561 -5.87 -2.90 -12.94
N PHE A 562 -6.36 -2.31 -14.04
CA PHE A 562 -7.74 -1.80 -14.13
C PHE A 562 -8.59 -2.49 -15.19
N ARG A 563 -8.04 -3.48 -15.90
CA ARG A 563 -8.75 -4.24 -16.95
C ARG A 563 -9.36 -3.34 -18.02
N LYS A 564 -8.60 -2.34 -18.47
CA LYS A 564 -9.00 -1.45 -19.57
C LYS A 564 -8.04 -1.59 -20.74
N GLU A 565 -8.57 -1.64 -21.96
CA GLU A 565 -7.76 -1.84 -23.16
C GLU A 565 -6.85 -0.65 -23.45
N ASN A 566 -7.35 0.58 -23.25
CA ASN A 566 -6.67 1.82 -23.56
C ASN A 566 -7.12 2.98 -22.63
N PHE A 567 -6.35 4.07 -22.64
CA PHE A 567 -6.73 5.34 -22.02
C PHE A 567 -7.82 6.04 -22.84
N ARG A 568 -8.71 6.75 -22.15
CA ARG A 568 -9.67 7.66 -22.78
C ARG A 568 -8.99 8.99 -23.12
N GLU A 569 -9.56 9.71 -24.07
CA GLU A 569 -9.10 11.05 -24.42
C GLU A 569 -9.13 11.98 -23.20
N GLY A 570 -8.16 12.89 -23.13
CA GLY A 570 -7.99 13.83 -22.01
C GLY A 570 -7.31 13.23 -20.76
N GLN A 571 -7.25 11.91 -20.59
CA GLN A 571 -6.63 11.29 -19.41
C GLN A 571 -5.10 11.41 -19.42
N LEU A 572 -4.47 11.11 -20.56
CA LEU A 572 -3.01 11.03 -20.69
C LEU A 572 -2.29 12.33 -20.30
N PRO A 573 -2.75 13.54 -20.67
CA PRO A 573 -2.10 14.77 -20.24
C PRO A 573 -2.08 14.96 -18.70
N ILE A 574 -3.15 14.58 -18.00
CA ILE A 574 -3.22 14.64 -16.53
C ILE A 574 -2.23 13.65 -15.92
N ILE A 575 -2.24 12.41 -16.41
CA ILE A 575 -1.33 11.35 -15.95
C ILE A 575 0.13 11.72 -16.23
N SER A 576 0.41 12.29 -17.41
CA SER A 576 1.74 12.73 -17.84
C SER A 576 2.35 13.72 -16.85
N ARG A 577 1.56 14.70 -16.38
CA ARG A 577 2.02 15.67 -15.39
C ARG A 577 2.23 15.03 -14.02
N ALA A 578 1.27 14.21 -13.56
CA ALA A 578 1.38 13.54 -12.27
C ALA A 578 2.59 12.61 -12.18
N LEU A 579 2.87 11.83 -13.24
CA LEU A 579 4.04 10.94 -13.31
C LEU A 579 5.37 11.71 -13.48
N GLN A 580 5.34 12.93 -14.01
CA GLN A 580 6.49 13.86 -13.96
C GLN A 580 6.64 14.57 -12.60
N LEU A 581 5.85 14.21 -11.59
CA LEU A 581 5.77 14.86 -10.28
C LEU A 581 5.36 16.36 -10.34
N LYS A 582 4.69 16.78 -11.41
CA LYS A 582 4.18 18.14 -11.59
C LYS A 582 2.71 18.21 -11.15
N SER A 583 2.38 19.23 -10.37
CA SER A 583 1.00 19.46 -9.95
C SER A 583 0.10 19.73 -11.15
N VAL A 584 -1.17 19.32 -11.07
CA VAL A 584 -2.12 19.40 -12.19
C VAL A 584 -3.52 19.76 -11.71
N ILE A 585 -4.17 20.64 -12.46
CA ILE A 585 -5.61 20.92 -12.37
C ILE A 585 -6.27 20.28 -13.58
N GLY A 586 -6.88 19.11 -13.38
CA GLY A 586 -7.49 18.31 -14.43
C GLY A 586 -8.99 18.54 -14.55
N LEU A 587 -9.42 19.04 -15.71
CA LEU A 587 -10.84 19.20 -16.04
C LEU A 587 -11.23 18.11 -17.05
N LEU A 588 -11.99 17.13 -16.58
CA LEU A 588 -12.55 16.05 -17.40
C LEU A 588 -14.05 15.93 -17.16
N PRO A 589 -14.87 15.78 -18.22
CA PRO A 589 -16.31 15.65 -18.07
C PRO A 589 -16.70 14.51 -17.13
N THR A 590 -17.88 14.59 -16.52
CA THR A 590 -18.42 13.50 -15.70
C THR A 590 -18.45 12.20 -16.50
N GLY A 591 -18.01 11.10 -15.89
CA GLY A 591 -17.83 9.82 -16.59
C GLY A 591 -16.58 9.73 -17.48
N GLY A 592 -15.79 10.80 -17.63
CA GLY A 592 -14.51 10.81 -18.36
C GLY A 592 -13.40 9.99 -17.70
N GLY A 593 -13.65 9.42 -16.52
CA GLY A 593 -12.69 8.60 -15.77
C GLY A 593 -11.64 9.43 -15.05
N LYS A 594 -12.06 10.50 -14.34
CA LYS A 594 -11.20 11.33 -13.49
C LYS A 594 -10.40 10.49 -12.49
N SER A 595 -11.09 9.62 -11.75
CA SER A 595 -10.46 8.81 -10.70
C SER A 595 -9.33 7.92 -11.22
N LEU A 596 -9.49 7.38 -12.44
CA LEU A 596 -8.46 6.54 -13.07
C LEU A 596 -7.12 7.27 -13.21
N THR A 597 -7.13 8.58 -13.44
CA THR A 597 -5.90 9.37 -13.67
C THR A 597 -4.99 9.41 -12.44
N TYR A 598 -5.54 9.59 -11.24
CA TYR A 598 -4.75 9.53 -10.01
C TYR A 598 -4.53 8.08 -9.55
N GLN A 599 -5.47 7.16 -9.82
CA GLN A 599 -5.35 5.76 -9.40
C GLN A 599 -4.19 5.06 -10.11
N ILE A 600 -4.05 5.23 -11.43
CA ILE A 600 -2.91 4.67 -12.16
C ILE A 600 -1.60 5.35 -11.74
N ALA A 601 -1.60 6.67 -11.54
CA ALA A 601 -0.42 7.39 -11.10
C ALA A 601 0.06 6.90 -9.72
N ALA A 602 -0.86 6.73 -8.77
CA ALA A 602 -0.58 6.23 -7.42
C ALA A 602 -0.03 4.80 -7.43
N MET A 603 -0.59 3.89 -8.24
CA MET A 603 -0.08 2.52 -8.36
C MET A 603 1.34 2.45 -8.93
N LEU A 604 1.75 3.47 -9.68
CA LEU A 604 3.09 3.60 -10.26
C LEU A 604 4.02 4.46 -9.41
N GLN A 605 3.69 4.73 -8.15
CA GLN A 605 4.59 5.42 -7.22
C GLN A 605 4.77 4.65 -5.91
N PRO A 606 5.96 4.71 -5.31
CA PRO A 606 6.24 4.05 -4.04
C PRO A 606 5.81 4.92 -2.85
N GLY A 607 4.52 4.99 -2.55
CA GLY A 607 4.02 5.78 -1.42
C GLY A 607 2.51 5.79 -1.26
N VAL A 608 2.06 6.31 -0.11
CA VAL A 608 0.64 6.51 0.19
C VAL A 608 0.10 7.69 -0.63
N THR A 609 -1.04 7.54 -1.30
CA THR A 609 -1.80 8.63 -1.90
C THR A 609 -2.95 9.03 -0.99
N LEU A 610 -3.00 10.32 -0.62
CA LEU A 610 -4.09 10.89 0.16
C LEU A 610 -5.08 11.59 -0.77
N ILE A 611 -6.34 11.18 -0.75
CA ILE A 611 -7.42 11.69 -1.60
C ILE A 611 -8.43 12.42 -0.72
N ILE A 612 -8.71 13.69 -1.04
CA ILE A 612 -9.72 14.50 -0.36
C ILE A 612 -10.99 14.49 -1.20
N ASP A 613 -12.07 13.94 -0.65
CA ASP A 613 -13.38 13.88 -1.31
C ASP A 613 -14.45 14.64 -0.52
N PRO A 614 -15.39 15.31 -1.21
CA PRO A 614 -16.46 16.05 -0.54
C PRO A 614 -17.56 15.15 0.04
N LEU A 615 -17.79 13.97 -0.54
CA LEU A 615 -18.97 13.15 -0.26
C LEU A 615 -18.58 11.75 0.21
N MET A 616 -19.27 11.28 1.24
CA MET A 616 -19.06 9.94 1.78
C MET A 616 -19.44 8.83 0.80
N SER A 617 -20.51 9.02 0.02
CA SER A 617 -20.92 8.10 -1.04
C SER A 617 -19.83 7.96 -2.12
N LEU A 618 -19.22 9.07 -2.52
CA LEU A 618 -18.13 9.08 -3.51
C LEU A 618 -16.89 8.31 -3.01
N MET A 619 -16.50 8.51 -1.75
CA MET A 619 -15.40 7.74 -1.14
C MET A 619 -15.70 6.23 -1.17
N LYS A 620 -16.96 5.85 -0.90
CA LYS A 620 -17.39 4.44 -0.91
C LYS A 620 -17.36 3.87 -2.32
N ASP A 621 -17.90 4.58 -3.31
CA ASP A 621 -17.85 4.16 -4.72
C ASP A 621 -16.42 3.90 -5.21
N GLN A 622 -15.49 4.82 -4.88
CA GLN A 622 -14.09 4.69 -5.28
C GLN A 622 -13.40 3.54 -4.54
N TYR A 623 -13.70 3.34 -3.24
CA TYR A 623 -13.22 2.22 -2.45
C TYR A 623 -13.71 0.86 -3.00
N ASP A 624 -15.01 0.70 -3.24
CA ASP A 624 -15.60 -0.53 -3.77
C ASP A 624 -15.08 -0.83 -5.20
N GLY A 625 -14.87 0.22 -6.01
CA GLY A 625 -14.25 0.12 -7.33
C GLY A 625 -12.81 -0.42 -7.30
N LEU A 626 -11.99 0.01 -6.32
CA LEU A 626 -10.64 -0.51 -6.13
C LEU A 626 -10.66 -1.98 -5.69
N LEU A 627 -11.53 -2.34 -4.73
CA LEU A 627 -11.72 -3.73 -4.31
C LEU A 627 -12.11 -4.64 -5.48
N LYS A 628 -13.03 -4.20 -6.33
CA LYS A 628 -13.45 -4.95 -7.53
C LYS A 628 -12.32 -5.17 -8.54
N ASN A 629 -11.32 -4.29 -8.56
CA ASN A 629 -10.10 -4.44 -9.37
C ASN A 629 -9.02 -5.29 -8.67
N GLY A 630 -9.31 -5.84 -7.49
CA GLY A 630 -8.35 -6.60 -6.70
C GLY A 630 -7.28 -5.72 -6.07
N ILE A 631 -7.63 -4.49 -5.67
CA ILE A 631 -6.76 -3.56 -4.95
C ILE A 631 -7.39 -3.31 -3.58
N ASP A 632 -6.83 -3.92 -2.53
CA ASP A 632 -7.37 -3.86 -1.16
C ASP A 632 -6.51 -3.03 -0.19
N PHE A 633 -5.37 -2.49 -0.67
CA PHE A 633 -4.60 -1.45 0.03
C PHE A 633 -5.29 -0.08 -0.06
N CYS A 634 -6.58 -0.02 0.24
CA CYS A 634 -7.37 1.19 0.23
C CYS A 634 -8.21 1.32 1.49
N THR A 635 -8.51 2.56 1.89
CA THR A 635 -9.48 2.82 2.97
C THR A 635 -10.09 4.20 2.81
N PHE A 636 -11.15 4.46 3.57
CA PHE A 636 -11.71 5.80 3.73
C PHE A 636 -11.87 6.19 5.19
N ILE A 637 -11.67 7.47 5.52
CA ILE A 637 -11.72 8.02 6.86
C ILE A 637 -12.69 9.21 6.89
N ASN A 638 -13.88 8.98 7.44
CA ASN A 638 -14.93 10.00 7.59
C ASN A 638 -15.57 9.94 8.99
N SER A 639 -16.67 10.67 9.21
CA SER A 639 -17.36 10.75 10.51
C SER A 639 -18.25 9.56 10.83
N ALA A 640 -18.73 8.78 9.84
CA ALA A 640 -19.63 7.66 10.09
C ALA A 640 -18.91 6.32 10.32
N VAL A 641 -17.61 6.24 10.05
CA VAL A 641 -16.82 5.03 10.30
C VAL A 641 -16.57 4.84 11.79
N GLN A 642 -17.00 3.70 12.33
CA GLN A 642 -16.84 3.35 13.75
C GLN A 642 -15.37 3.06 14.12
N ASN A 643 -14.60 2.42 13.24
CA ASN A 643 -13.21 2.02 13.49
C ASN A 643 -12.17 3.02 12.97
N LYS A 644 -12.45 4.33 13.13
CA LYS A 644 -11.61 5.40 12.59
C LYS A 644 -10.14 5.32 13.02
N ALA A 645 -9.89 5.07 14.30
CA ALA A 645 -8.53 4.98 14.84
C ALA A 645 -7.74 3.80 14.24
N GLU A 646 -8.41 2.69 13.95
CA GLU A 646 -7.81 1.53 13.30
C GLU A 646 -7.36 1.86 11.88
N ARG A 647 -8.23 2.48 11.07
CA ARG A 647 -7.91 2.90 9.70
C ARG A 647 -6.79 3.95 9.66
N GLU A 648 -6.76 4.87 10.62
CA GLU A 648 -5.66 5.82 10.79
C GLU A 648 -4.35 5.12 11.14
N ASN A 649 -4.39 4.10 12.00
CA ASN A 649 -3.21 3.29 12.30
C ASN A 649 -2.75 2.50 11.07
N MET A 650 -3.66 1.93 10.27
CA MET A 650 -3.30 1.25 9.02
C MET A 650 -2.52 2.17 8.06
N MET A 651 -2.95 3.44 7.92
CA MET A 651 -2.23 4.44 7.13
C MET A 651 -0.83 4.69 7.70
N LYS A 652 -0.74 4.95 9.01
CA LYS A 652 0.54 5.23 9.70
C LYS A 652 1.49 4.04 9.72
N ASP A 653 0.97 2.83 9.61
CA ASP A 653 1.73 1.59 9.63
C ASP A 653 2.16 1.14 8.22
N SER A 654 1.96 1.96 7.18
CA SER A 654 2.30 1.61 5.80
C SER A 654 1.50 0.40 5.28
N LYS A 655 0.20 0.32 5.57
CA LYS A 655 -0.70 -0.77 5.13
C LYS A 655 -1.64 -0.36 3.99
N LEU A 656 -1.53 0.86 3.48
CA LEU A 656 -2.50 1.44 2.53
C LEU A 656 -1.77 2.24 1.44
N LEU A 657 -2.15 2.03 0.18
CA LEU A 657 -1.77 2.87 -0.97
C LEU A 657 -2.76 4.01 -1.17
N PHE A 658 -4.05 3.78 -0.92
CA PHE A 658 -5.11 4.76 -1.14
C PHE A 658 -5.82 5.10 0.18
N VAL A 659 -5.87 6.38 0.52
CA VAL A 659 -6.62 6.86 1.70
C VAL A 659 -7.54 7.98 1.29
N PHE A 660 -8.85 7.69 1.24
CA PHE A 660 -9.89 8.69 1.02
C PHE A 660 -10.23 9.39 2.34
N LEU A 661 -10.35 10.71 2.32
CA LEU A 661 -10.45 11.52 3.52
C LEU A 661 -11.44 12.67 3.30
N SER A 662 -12.26 12.95 4.32
CA SER A 662 -13.10 14.17 4.28
C SER A 662 -12.25 15.43 4.51
N PRO A 663 -12.58 16.57 3.88
CA PRO A 663 -11.83 17.82 4.06
C PRO A 663 -11.83 18.30 5.52
N GLU A 664 -12.91 18.06 6.28
CA GLU A 664 -13.02 18.36 7.71
C GLU A 664 -11.94 17.65 8.53
N ARG A 665 -11.54 16.42 8.13
CA ARG A 665 -10.53 15.66 8.86
C ARG A 665 -9.15 16.27 8.70
N LEU A 666 -8.82 16.78 7.50
CA LEU A 666 -7.55 17.47 7.25
C LEU A 666 -7.45 18.81 8.00
N ALA A 667 -8.57 19.45 8.34
CA ALA A 667 -8.56 20.67 9.15
C ALA A 667 -8.08 20.43 10.60
N ILE A 668 -8.18 19.19 11.11
CA ILE A 668 -7.82 18.84 12.49
C ILE A 668 -6.31 18.89 12.68
N PHE A 669 -5.84 19.80 13.56
CA PHE A 669 -4.41 19.99 13.83
C PHE A 669 -3.68 18.70 14.24
N LYS A 670 -4.25 17.93 15.18
CA LYS A 670 -3.65 16.66 15.62
C LYS A 670 -3.48 15.66 14.47
N PHE A 671 -4.44 15.61 13.54
CA PHE A 671 -4.37 14.73 12.38
C PHE A 671 -3.28 15.17 11.42
N ARG A 672 -3.15 16.48 11.16
CA ARG A 672 -2.04 17.05 10.36
C ARG A 672 -0.66 16.75 10.96
N GLU A 673 -0.50 16.88 12.28
CA GLU A 673 0.76 16.51 12.94
C GLU A 673 1.07 15.01 12.78
N SER A 674 0.03 14.17 12.77
CA SER A 674 0.16 12.73 12.54
C SER A 674 0.61 12.39 11.12
N LEU A 675 0.05 13.05 10.10
CA LEU A 675 0.51 12.93 8.71
C LEU A 675 1.99 13.30 8.57
N ARG A 676 2.44 14.37 9.24
CA ARG A 676 3.86 14.74 9.24
C ARG A 676 4.72 13.67 9.93
N ALA A 677 4.27 13.15 11.07
CA ALA A 677 4.99 12.14 11.85
C ALA A 677 5.16 10.81 11.11
N MET A 678 4.39 10.54 10.04
CA MET A 678 4.60 9.37 9.20
C MET A 678 5.96 9.38 8.52
N ALA A 679 6.45 10.55 8.07
CA ALA A 679 7.77 10.68 7.46
C ALA A 679 8.91 10.35 8.45
N ASP A 680 8.74 10.70 9.73
CA ASP A 680 9.68 10.35 10.80
C ASP A 680 9.75 8.82 11.04
N ASN A 681 8.67 8.10 10.69
CA ASN A 681 8.54 6.65 10.79
C ASN A 681 8.79 5.92 9.46
N HIS A 682 9.38 6.59 8.46
CA HIS A 682 9.68 6.04 7.13
C HIS A 682 8.45 5.60 6.33
N VAL A 683 7.32 6.29 6.52
CA VAL A 683 6.12 6.12 5.70
C VAL A 683 5.87 7.39 4.91
N TYR A 684 6.06 7.31 3.59
CA TYR A 684 6.07 8.47 2.70
C TYR A 684 4.84 8.54 1.79
N PHE A 685 4.50 9.75 1.37
CA PHE A 685 3.38 10.00 0.47
C PHE A 685 3.84 10.19 -0.99
N SER A 686 3.05 9.68 -1.94
CA SER A 686 3.26 9.83 -3.38
C SER A 686 2.55 11.07 -3.93
N TYR A 687 1.26 11.21 -3.61
CA TYR A 687 0.38 12.27 -4.12
C TYR A 687 -0.61 12.80 -3.07
N GLY A 688 -1.04 14.05 -3.28
CA GLY A 688 -2.17 14.68 -2.60
C GLY A 688 -3.24 15.04 -3.63
N VAL A 689 -4.38 14.36 -3.60
CA VAL A 689 -5.46 14.53 -4.56
C VAL A 689 -6.60 15.29 -3.90
N ILE A 690 -7.16 16.28 -4.60
CA ILE A 690 -8.37 17.01 -4.21
C ILE A 690 -9.41 16.75 -5.30
N ASP A 691 -10.36 15.87 -5.02
CA ASP A 691 -11.49 15.64 -5.92
C ASP A 691 -12.53 16.76 -5.73
N GLU A 692 -13.28 17.03 -6.80
CA GLU A 692 -14.18 18.19 -6.90
C GLU A 692 -13.58 19.51 -6.39
N VAL A 693 -12.37 19.81 -6.85
CA VAL A 693 -11.59 20.98 -6.43
C VAL A 693 -12.33 22.32 -6.62
N HIS A 694 -13.35 22.36 -7.48
CA HIS A 694 -14.21 23.53 -7.68
C HIS A 694 -14.96 23.97 -6.40
N CYS A 695 -15.14 23.09 -5.40
CA CYS A 695 -15.74 23.40 -4.10
C CYS A 695 -15.00 24.51 -3.34
N VAL A 696 -13.78 24.87 -3.75
CA VAL A 696 -13.01 25.94 -3.14
C VAL A 696 -13.49 27.35 -3.49
N SER A 697 -14.23 27.51 -4.59
CA SER A 697 -14.69 28.82 -5.07
C SER A 697 -16.14 29.10 -4.67
N GLU A 698 -16.42 30.29 -4.15
CA GLU A 698 -17.79 30.77 -3.86
C GLU A 698 -18.64 30.93 -5.12
N TRP A 699 -17.99 31.05 -6.28
CA TRP A 699 -18.64 31.09 -7.59
C TRP A 699 -18.98 29.69 -8.12
N GLY A 700 -18.53 28.64 -7.44
CA GLY A 700 -18.92 27.26 -7.70
C GLY A 700 -20.30 26.96 -7.12
N HIS A 701 -21.00 25.98 -7.73
CA HIS A 701 -22.34 25.58 -7.27
C HIS A 701 -22.33 24.86 -5.91
N ASP A 702 -21.16 24.36 -5.47
CA ASP A 702 -20.98 23.52 -4.28
C ASP A 702 -19.86 24.04 -3.36
N PHE A 703 -19.81 25.35 -3.10
CA PHE A 703 -18.79 25.94 -2.23
C PHE A 703 -18.76 25.31 -0.83
N ARG A 704 -17.55 25.02 -0.34
CA ARG A 704 -17.30 24.48 1.01
C ARG A 704 -16.13 25.18 1.68
N PHE A 705 -16.38 25.78 2.83
CA PHE A 705 -15.36 26.46 3.62
C PHE A 705 -14.16 25.56 3.96
N THR A 706 -14.37 24.25 4.15
CA THR A 706 -13.31 23.28 4.49
C THR A 706 -12.34 22.99 3.35
N TYR A 707 -12.67 23.40 2.11
CA TYR A 707 -11.77 23.33 0.97
C TYR A 707 -10.71 24.44 0.97
N LEU A 708 -10.98 25.55 1.68
CA LEU A 708 -9.99 26.59 1.89
C LEU A 708 -8.81 26.00 2.67
N HIS A 709 -7.59 26.23 2.18
CA HIS A 709 -6.34 25.73 2.75
C HIS A 709 -6.02 24.23 2.54
N LEU A 710 -6.79 23.46 1.77
CA LEU A 710 -6.43 22.06 1.49
C LEU A 710 -5.05 21.97 0.81
N GLY A 711 -4.81 22.75 -0.24
CA GLY A 711 -3.51 22.77 -0.94
C GLY A 711 -2.35 23.04 0.00
N ARG A 712 -2.46 24.08 0.85
CA ARG A 712 -1.48 24.39 1.88
C ARG A 712 -1.28 23.27 2.90
N ASN A 713 -2.35 22.66 3.38
CA ASN A 713 -2.26 21.59 4.38
C ASN A 713 -1.61 20.33 3.80
N LEU A 714 -1.97 19.94 2.57
CA LEU A 714 -1.32 18.83 1.88
C LEU A 714 0.17 19.13 1.71
N TYR A 715 0.51 20.28 1.15
CA TYR A 715 1.90 20.67 0.91
C TYR A 715 2.79 20.67 2.18
N GLN A 716 2.23 21.07 3.34
CA GLN A 716 2.97 21.22 4.59
C GLN A 716 3.06 19.94 5.45
N TYR A 717 2.07 19.06 5.37
CA TYR A 717 1.93 17.94 6.31
C TYR A 717 1.92 16.56 5.64
N VAL A 718 1.71 16.49 4.33
CA VAL A 718 1.76 15.25 3.55
C VAL A 718 3.11 15.24 2.84
N LEU A 719 4.08 14.53 3.42
CA LEU A 719 5.47 14.63 3.03
C LEU A 719 5.93 13.40 2.23
N PRO A 720 6.51 13.59 1.03
CA PRO A 720 7.26 12.54 0.38
C PRO A 720 8.59 12.31 1.11
N LYS A 721 9.31 11.26 0.71
CA LYS A 721 10.69 11.08 1.12
C LYS A 721 11.51 12.29 0.68
N GLN A 722 12.32 12.81 1.61
CA GLN A 722 13.13 13.99 1.37
C GLN A 722 14.35 13.59 0.53
N SER A 723 14.68 14.41 -0.47
CA SER A 723 15.76 14.22 -1.43
C SER A 723 16.62 15.48 -1.53
N ASP A 724 17.76 15.37 -2.21
CA ASP A 724 18.63 16.51 -2.50
C ASP A 724 18.00 17.54 -3.47
N TYR A 725 16.91 17.18 -4.15
CA TYR A 725 16.17 18.04 -5.07
C TYR A 725 15.00 18.70 -4.33
N GLU A 726 15.14 19.98 -3.96
CA GLU A 726 14.16 20.73 -3.17
C GLU A 726 12.74 20.69 -3.76
N GLU A 727 12.62 20.75 -5.09
CA GLU A 727 11.34 20.66 -5.82
C GLU A 727 10.61 19.31 -5.62
N ARG A 728 11.33 18.24 -5.26
CA ARG A 728 10.78 16.89 -5.04
C ARG A 728 10.39 16.65 -3.58
N ASN A 729 10.73 17.57 -2.67
CA ASN A 729 10.54 17.44 -1.22
C ASN A 729 9.12 17.76 -0.74
N HIS A 730 8.23 18.11 -1.68
CA HIS A 730 6.82 18.37 -1.44
C HIS A 730 5.95 17.46 -2.29
N VAL A 731 4.78 17.11 -1.75
CA VAL A 731 3.84 16.24 -2.44
C VAL A 731 3.31 16.92 -3.71
N THR A 732 3.16 16.13 -4.77
CA THR A 732 2.55 16.59 -6.02
C THR A 732 1.04 16.67 -5.83
N LEU A 733 0.45 17.83 -6.15
CA LEU A 733 -0.98 18.08 -5.97
C LEU A 733 -1.78 17.82 -7.25
N MET A 734 -2.89 17.11 -7.13
CA MET A 734 -3.82 16.86 -8.23
C MET A 734 -5.19 17.43 -7.86
N GLY A 735 -5.60 18.55 -8.47
CA GLY A 735 -6.95 19.10 -8.34
C GLY A 735 -7.82 18.63 -9.50
N LEU A 736 -8.90 17.90 -9.23
CA LEU A 736 -9.73 17.32 -10.29
C LEU A 736 -11.16 17.83 -10.20
N THR A 737 -11.78 18.10 -11.35
CA THR A 737 -13.21 18.42 -11.40
C THR A 737 -13.82 18.20 -12.79
N ALA A 738 -15.16 18.09 -12.85
CA ALA A 738 -15.88 18.08 -14.12
C ALA A 738 -16.09 19.47 -14.73
N THR A 739 -16.36 20.47 -13.88
CA THR A 739 -16.84 21.77 -14.33
C THR A 739 -16.17 22.89 -13.54
N ALA A 740 -15.51 23.81 -14.25
CA ALA A 740 -15.00 25.03 -13.67
C ALA A 740 -15.06 26.16 -14.71
N SER A 741 -15.70 27.27 -14.33
CA SER A 741 -15.62 28.52 -15.09
C SER A 741 -14.21 29.12 -14.99
N PHE A 742 -13.93 30.18 -15.76
CA PHE A 742 -12.65 30.89 -15.66
C PHE A 742 -12.40 31.44 -14.25
N ASP A 743 -13.43 32.02 -13.61
CA ASP A 743 -13.31 32.57 -12.25
C ASP A 743 -13.08 31.46 -11.21
N VAL A 744 -13.82 30.35 -11.32
CA VAL A 744 -13.63 29.18 -10.45
C VAL A 744 -12.22 28.62 -10.60
N LEU A 745 -11.70 28.51 -11.82
CA LEU A 745 -10.34 28.03 -12.04
C LEU A 745 -9.30 28.97 -11.40
N ALA A 746 -9.45 30.30 -11.54
CA ALA A 746 -8.52 31.25 -10.97
C ALA A 746 -8.44 31.14 -9.42
N ASP A 747 -9.58 30.86 -8.77
CA ASP A 747 -9.61 30.58 -7.33
C ASP A 747 -8.94 29.24 -6.98
N VAL A 748 -9.17 28.18 -7.78
CA VAL A 748 -8.49 26.89 -7.63
C VAL A 748 -6.96 27.03 -7.75
N GLU A 749 -6.49 27.74 -8.77
CA GLU A 749 -5.06 28.01 -8.98
C GLU A 749 -4.44 28.78 -7.81
N ARG A 750 -5.16 29.78 -7.28
CA ARG A 750 -4.73 30.56 -6.12
C ARG A 750 -4.57 29.69 -4.87
N GLU A 751 -5.51 28.78 -4.63
CA GLU A 751 -5.51 27.91 -3.45
C GLU A 751 -4.48 26.80 -3.54
N LEU A 752 -4.29 26.19 -4.72
CA LEU A 752 -3.27 25.17 -4.94
C LEU A 752 -1.84 25.74 -4.95
N SER A 753 -1.66 26.96 -5.45
CA SER A 753 -0.37 27.67 -5.38
C SER A 753 -0.11 28.32 -4.01
N GLY A 754 -1.11 28.35 -3.12
CA GLY A 754 -1.00 29.02 -1.83
C GLY A 754 -0.64 30.50 -1.94
N ASN A 755 -1.25 31.22 -2.90
CA ASN A 755 -0.85 32.58 -3.31
C ASN A 755 0.61 32.64 -3.81
N ASN A 756 1.00 31.74 -4.71
CA ASN A 756 2.37 31.58 -5.23
C ASN A 756 3.42 31.18 -4.17
N ALA A 757 3.00 30.72 -2.99
CA ALA A 757 3.91 30.14 -2.00
C ALA A 757 4.40 28.74 -2.41
N PHE A 758 3.67 28.07 -3.30
CA PHE A 758 3.95 26.72 -3.79
C PHE A 758 4.08 26.73 -5.31
N PRO A 759 4.95 25.89 -5.89
CA PRO A 759 5.15 25.84 -7.33
C PRO A 759 3.89 25.32 -8.05
N LEU A 760 3.36 26.12 -8.95
CA LEU A 760 2.32 25.76 -9.90
C LEU A 760 2.69 26.42 -11.23
N ASP A 761 3.12 25.61 -12.21
CA ASP A 761 3.52 26.16 -13.52
C ASP A 761 2.30 26.57 -14.37
N PRO A 762 2.47 27.44 -15.38
CA PRO A 762 1.37 27.91 -16.23
C PRO A 762 0.66 26.81 -17.03
N GLU A 763 1.28 25.64 -17.20
CA GLU A 763 0.71 24.49 -17.90
C GLU A 763 0.02 23.50 -16.94
N ALA A 764 -0.14 23.86 -15.66
CA ALA A 764 -0.79 23.02 -14.65
C ALA A 764 -2.25 22.73 -14.97
N THR A 765 -2.93 23.66 -15.65
CA THR A 765 -4.33 23.51 -16.03
C THR A 765 -4.43 22.68 -17.32
N VAL A 766 -5.00 21.49 -17.19
CA VAL A 766 -5.29 20.58 -18.30
C VAL A 766 -6.81 20.52 -18.49
N ARG A 767 -7.27 21.03 -19.64
CA ARG A 767 -8.69 21.06 -20.00
C ARG A 767 -8.94 20.17 -21.21
N TYR A 768 -9.83 19.20 -21.06
CA TYR A 768 -10.39 18.50 -22.20
C TYR A 768 -11.74 19.15 -22.57
N GLU A 769 -11.76 19.90 -23.67
CA GLU A 769 -12.89 20.77 -24.03
C GLU A 769 -14.07 20.02 -24.66
N ASN A 770 -13.87 18.79 -25.15
CA ASN A 770 -14.94 18.04 -25.80
C ASN A 770 -15.84 17.33 -24.77
N THR A 771 -16.98 17.94 -24.48
CA THR A 771 -18.03 17.35 -23.64
C THR A 771 -19.12 16.65 -24.45
N ASN A 772 -19.04 16.72 -25.79
CA ASN A 772 -20.07 16.21 -26.69
C ASN A 772 -19.95 14.70 -26.84
N ARG A 773 -21.11 14.02 -26.81
CA ARG A 773 -21.20 12.56 -26.90
C ARG A 773 -22.07 12.19 -28.09
N LEU A 774 -21.48 11.50 -29.06
CA LEU A 774 -22.16 11.13 -30.31
C LEU A 774 -23.42 10.30 -30.05
N GLU A 775 -23.36 9.44 -29.04
CA GLU A 775 -24.42 8.54 -28.62
C GLU A 775 -25.57 9.22 -27.84
N LEU A 776 -25.39 10.45 -27.33
CA LEU A 776 -26.43 11.14 -26.57
C LEU A 776 -27.29 12.02 -27.49
N GLN A 777 -28.59 11.73 -27.53
CA GLN A 777 -29.58 12.52 -28.25
C GLN A 777 -30.57 13.13 -27.26
N TYR A 778 -30.81 14.44 -27.37
CA TYR A 778 -31.70 15.17 -26.46
C TYR A 778 -33.06 15.41 -27.12
N ARG A 779 -34.14 15.03 -26.43
CA ARG A 779 -35.53 15.29 -26.83
C ARG A 779 -36.22 16.12 -25.74
N ILE A 780 -36.89 17.20 -26.16
CA ILE A 780 -37.68 18.05 -25.26
C ILE A 780 -39.15 17.68 -25.46
N VAL A 781 -39.82 17.26 -24.38
CA VAL A 781 -41.24 16.90 -24.39
C VAL A 781 -42.04 18.03 -23.76
N LYS A 782 -42.99 18.60 -24.51
CA LYS A 782 -43.91 19.59 -23.97
C LYS A 782 -44.96 18.88 -23.11
N VAL A 783 -45.10 19.31 -21.87
CA VAL A 783 -46.17 18.88 -20.96
C VAL A 783 -47.23 19.97 -20.95
N ASP A 784 -48.50 19.59 -21.10
CA ASP A 784 -49.62 20.53 -21.02
C ASP A 784 -49.87 20.93 -19.55
N ASP A 785 -49.77 22.23 -19.27
CA ASP A 785 -49.98 22.84 -17.97
C ASP A 785 -51.01 23.98 -18.00
N GLU A 786 -51.82 24.09 -19.07
CA GLU A 786 -52.76 25.20 -19.27
C GLU A 786 -53.79 25.35 -18.13
N THR A 787 -54.05 24.27 -17.39
CA THR A 787 -54.97 24.24 -16.23
C THR A 787 -54.28 24.36 -14.87
N ALA A 788 -52.95 24.53 -14.83
CA ALA A 788 -52.21 24.59 -13.57
C ALA A 788 -52.42 25.93 -12.86
N HIS A 789 -52.73 25.89 -11.56
CA HIS A 789 -52.94 27.10 -10.74
C HIS A 789 -51.74 27.42 -9.86
N ASP A 790 -50.90 26.42 -9.56
CA ASP A 790 -49.64 26.60 -8.85
C ASP A 790 -48.53 25.65 -9.36
N LYS A 791 -47.33 25.80 -8.80
CA LYS A 791 -46.18 24.96 -9.17
C LYS A 791 -46.41 23.47 -8.93
N TRP A 792 -47.26 23.10 -7.98
CA TRP A 792 -47.52 21.71 -7.66
C TRP A 792 -48.46 21.06 -8.68
N ASP A 793 -49.38 21.82 -9.27
CA ASP A 793 -50.19 21.37 -10.40
C ASP A 793 -49.30 21.10 -11.62
N VAL A 794 -48.34 21.99 -11.89
CA VAL A 794 -47.31 21.77 -12.93
C VAL A 794 -46.49 20.51 -12.64
N TYR A 795 -46.04 20.32 -11.39
CA TYR A 795 -45.31 19.11 -11.01
C TYR A 795 -46.18 17.87 -11.18
N SER A 796 -47.48 17.96 -10.89
CA SER A 796 -48.42 16.86 -11.02
C SER A 796 -48.62 16.50 -12.49
N ALA A 797 -48.77 17.50 -13.37
CA ALA A 797 -48.84 17.29 -14.82
C ALA A 797 -47.57 16.59 -15.34
N LYS A 798 -46.38 17.06 -14.93
CA LYS A 798 -45.10 16.41 -15.28
C LYS A 798 -45.02 14.97 -14.78
N ASN A 799 -45.45 14.71 -13.53
CA ASN A 799 -45.46 13.36 -12.97
C ASN A 799 -46.43 12.44 -13.73
N MET A 800 -47.62 12.93 -14.08
CA MET A 800 -48.60 12.18 -14.86
C MET A 800 -48.13 11.86 -16.28
N ALA A 801 -47.37 12.75 -16.91
CA ALA A 801 -46.81 12.53 -18.25
C ALA A 801 -45.65 11.52 -18.27
N CYS A 802 -44.91 11.37 -17.16
CA CYS A 802 -43.69 10.56 -17.10
C CYS A 802 -43.85 9.10 -17.58
N PRO A 803 -44.87 8.32 -17.13
CA PRO A 803 -45.09 6.96 -17.62
C PRO A 803 -45.33 6.87 -19.14
N GLU A 804 -46.00 7.86 -19.72
CA GLU A 804 -46.26 7.90 -21.17
C GLU A 804 -44.96 8.13 -21.94
N VAL A 805 -44.08 9.01 -21.43
CA VAL A 805 -42.77 9.22 -22.04
C VAL A 805 -41.92 7.96 -21.97
N VAL A 806 -41.90 7.27 -20.82
CA VAL A 806 -41.18 5.98 -20.67
C VAL A 806 -41.65 4.94 -21.68
N ARG A 807 -42.97 4.87 -21.91
CA ARG A 807 -43.56 3.99 -22.94
C ARG A 807 -43.14 4.41 -24.36
N ASP A 808 -43.21 5.71 -24.68
CA ASP A 808 -42.92 6.25 -26.02
C ASP A 808 -41.45 6.14 -26.46
N ILE A 809 -40.51 6.00 -25.51
CA ILE A 809 -39.07 5.88 -25.79
C ILE A 809 -38.81 4.78 -26.83
N PHE A 810 -39.38 3.59 -26.66
CA PHE A 810 -39.14 2.50 -27.60
C PHE A 810 -40.04 2.59 -28.83
N TYR A 811 -41.35 2.83 -28.64
CA TYR A 811 -42.33 2.72 -29.72
C TYR A 811 -42.15 3.76 -30.82
N SER A 812 -41.67 4.96 -30.50
CA SER A 812 -41.47 6.02 -31.51
C SER A 812 -40.05 6.59 -31.49
N SER A 813 -39.55 6.98 -30.30
CA SER A 813 -38.33 7.79 -30.21
C SER A 813 -37.10 7.05 -30.73
N LEU A 814 -36.86 5.83 -30.24
CA LEU A 814 -35.71 5.04 -30.60
C LEU A 814 -35.80 4.52 -32.05
N GLN A 815 -37.00 4.10 -32.47
CA GLN A 815 -37.24 3.68 -33.85
C GLN A 815 -36.98 4.81 -34.85
N GLU A 816 -37.35 6.05 -34.52
CA GLU A 816 -37.04 7.23 -35.32
C GLU A 816 -35.52 7.47 -35.36
N LEU A 817 -34.85 7.51 -34.21
CA LEU A 817 -33.42 7.81 -34.12
C LEU A 817 -32.54 6.81 -34.88
N GLN A 818 -32.92 5.53 -34.87
CA GLN A 818 -32.16 4.44 -35.49
C GLN A 818 -32.44 4.27 -36.99
N GLN A 819 -33.32 5.09 -37.60
CA GLN A 819 -33.45 5.09 -39.05
C GLN A 819 -32.12 5.47 -39.71
N PRO A 820 -31.69 4.78 -40.79
CA PRO A 820 -30.38 5.01 -41.40
C PRO A 820 -30.09 6.49 -41.73
N GLU A 821 -31.10 7.20 -42.24
CA GLU A 821 -31.00 8.64 -42.59
C GLU A 821 -30.74 9.52 -41.36
N ASN A 822 -31.34 9.18 -40.22
CA ASN A 822 -31.17 9.91 -38.97
C ASN A 822 -29.81 9.62 -38.33
N VAL A 823 -29.36 8.37 -38.35
CA VAL A 823 -28.01 7.98 -37.90
C VAL A 823 -26.93 8.71 -38.72
N GLU A 824 -27.07 8.75 -40.05
CA GLU A 824 -26.16 9.48 -40.93
C GLU A 824 -26.15 10.98 -40.61
N ARG A 825 -27.34 11.57 -40.42
CA ARG A 825 -27.49 12.97 -40.03
C ARG A 825 -26.84 13.27 -38.67
N ILE A 826 -26.99 12.39 -37.68
CA ILE A 826 -26.37 12.53 -36.35
C ILE A 826 -24.85 12.60 -36.50
N LYS A 827 -24.25 11.62 -37.18
CA LYS A 827 -22.80 11.55 -37.41
C LYS A 827 -22.27 12.77 -38.15
N LYS A 828 -22.92 13.15 -39.25
CA LYS A 828 -22.53 14.31 -40.07
C LYS A 828 -22.59 15.60 -39.25
N ARG A 829 -23.71 15.84 -38.55
CA ARG A 829 -23.86 17.03 -37.72
C ARG A 829 -22.91 17.04 -36.53
N PHE A 830 -22.48 15.89 -36.03
CA PHE A 830 -21.47 15.83 -34.96
C PHE A 830 -20.12 16.31 -35.49
N ILE A 831 -19.67 15.78 -36.64
CA ILE A 831 -18.43 16.24 -37.31
C ILE A 831 -18.47 17.75 -37.59
N GLU A 832 -19.59 18.26 -38.11
CA GLU A 832 -19.77 19.70 -38.39
C GLU A 832 -19.72 20.56 -37.12
N ARG A 833 -20.41 20.14 -36.05
CA ARG A 833 -20.49 20.89 -34.78
C ARG A 833 -19.16 20.93 -34.04
N GLU A 834 -18.44 19.82 -34.05
CA GLU A 834 -17.13 19.70 -33.41
C GLU A 834 -15.97 20.22 -34.28
N ASN A 835 -16.28 20.74 -35.48
CA ASN A 835 -15.29 21.23 -36.44
C ASN A 835 -14.18 20.19 -36.74
N ILE A 836 -14.56 18.91 -36.81
CA ILE A 836 -13.63 17.80 -37.03
C ILE A 836 -13.27 17.76 -38.52
N GLU A 837 -11.98 17.66 -38.82
CA GLU A 837 -11.51 17.55 -40.21
C GLU A 837 -12.06 16.26 -40.86
N PRO A 838 -12.80 16.34 -41.99
CA PRO A 838 -13.44 15.18 -42.60
C PRO A 838 -12.50 14.04 -43.02
N THR A 839 -11.22 14.37 -43.22
CA THR A 839 -10.14 13.44 -43.61
C THR A 839 -9.39 12.83 -42.43
N SER A 840 -9.66 13.28 -41.20
CA SER A 840 -9.02 12.79 -39.98
C SER A 840 -9.42 11.35 -39.63
N GLU A 841 -8.58 10.68 -38.84
CA GLU A 841 -8.89 9.36 -38.28
C GLU A 841 -10.12 9.39 -37.36
N LEU A 842 -10.27 10.47 -36.58
CA LEU A 842 -11.44 10.70 -35.73
C LEU A 842 -12.74 10.75 -36.53
N ALA A 843 -12.75 11.45 -37.68
CA ALA A 843 -13.91 11.48 -38.57
C ALA A 843 -14.25 10.09 -39.12
N ARG A 844 -13.25 9.28 -39.50
CA ARG A 844 -13.47 7.90 -39.94
C ARG A 844 -14.07 7.03 -38.84
N ASN A 845 -13.54 7.13 -37.62
CA ASN A 845 -14.03 6.41 -36.45
C ASN A 845 -15.48 6.79 -36.09
N ILE A 846 -15.85 8.07 -36.20
CA ILE A 846 -17.24 8.53 -36.02
C ILE A 846 -18.15 7.94 -37.09
N LEU A 847 -17.73 7.98 -38.35
CA LEU A 847 -18.52 7.49 -39.48
C LEU A 847 -18.72 5.97 -39.43
N SER A 848 -17.72 5.22 -38.98
CA SER A 848 -17.80 3.76 -38.84
C SER A 848 -18.57 3.28 -37.60
N ARG A 849 -18.84 4.16 -36.62
CA ARG A 849 -19.48 3.77 -35.35
C ARG A 849 -20.93 3.34 -35.55
N GLU A 850 -21.32 2.20 -35.03
CA GLU A 850 -22.73 1.77 -35.07
C GLU A 850 -23.53 2.49 -33.97
N LEU A 851 -24.59 3.19 -34.37
CA LEU A 851 -25.53 3.87 -33.47
C LEU A 851 -26.88 3.15 -33.50
N HIS A 852 -26.84 1.83 -33.29
CA HIS A 852 -28.02 0.97 -33.26
C HIS A 852 -28.09 0.20 -31.95
N VAL A 853 -29.29 0.14 -31.39
CA VAL A 853 -29.57 -0.47 -30.10
C VAL A 853 -30.88 -1.28 -30.21
N ASP A 854 -30.77 -2.58 -30.00
CA ASP A 854 -31.91 -3.47 -29.83
C ASP A 854 -32.43 -3.39 -28.39
N VAL A 855 -33.68 -2.99 -28.25
CA VAL A 855 -34.41 -2.88 -26.98
C VAL A 855 -35.74 -3.61 -27.18
N ASN A 856 -36.30 -4.22 -26.14
CA ASN A 856 -37.63 -4.84 -26.25
C ASN A 856 -38.73 -3.76 -26.18
N PRO A 857 -39.82 -3.87 -26.98
CA PRO A 857 -40.98 -2.98 -26.85
C PRO A 857 -41.58 -2.87 -25.44
N GLU A 858 -41.42 -3.91 -24.64
CA GLU A 858 -41.85 -3.97 -23.24
C GLU A 858 -40.64 -4.05 -22.28
N TRP A 859 -39.50 -3.44 -22.65
CA TRP A 859 -38.28 -3.46 -21.84
C TRP A 859 -38.52 -3.03 -20.38
N TYR A 860 -39.43 -2.08 -20.16
CA TYR A 860 -39.79 -1.58 -18.83
C TYR A 860 -40.63 -2.58 -18.00
N ALA A 861 -41.19 -3.63 -18.62
CA ALA A 861 -42.05 -4.63 -17.98
C ALA A 861 -41.43 -6.04 -17.93
N ASN A 862 -40.31 -6.27 -18.62
CA ASN A 862 -39.65 -7.56 -18.69
C ASN A 862 -38.40 -7.61 -17.80
N LEU A 863 -38.45 -8.43 -16.74
CA LEU A 863 -37.37 -8.65 -15.77
C LEU A 863 -36.10 -9.27 -16.36
N HIS A 864 -36.11 -9.71 -17.62
CA HIS A 864 -34.98 -10.32 -18.30
C HIS A 864 -34.40 -9.48 -19.44
N ASP A 865 -34.85 -8.23 -19.60
CA ASP A 865 -34.25 -7.31 -20.56
C ASP A 865 -32.95 -6.68 -20.01
N ILE A 866 -32.05 -6.31 -20.92
CA ILE A 866 -30.77 -5.67 -20.59
C ILE A 866 -30.84 -4.14 -20.64
N SER A 867 -31.99 -3.59 -21.03
CA SER A 867 -32.21 -2.16 -21.23
C SER A 867 -32.76 -1.52 -19.96
N SER A 868 -32.28 -0.32 -19.62
CA SER A 868 -32.74 0.43 -18.45
C SER A 868 -32.96 1.91 -18.76
N ALA A 869 -33.80 2.56 -17.96
CA ALA A 869 -33.97 4.01 -17.98
C ALA A 869 -33.66 4.59 -16.61
N ILE A 870 -33.03 5.76 -16.63
CA ILE A 870 -32.75 6.55 -15.44
C ILE A 870 -33.59 7.82 -15.51
N ILE A 871 -34.32 8.09 -14.43
CA ILE A 871 -35.20 9.25 -14.30
C ILE A 871 -34.70 10.11 -13.16
N PHE A 872 -34.20 11.29 -13.51
CA PHE A 872 -33.70 12.26 -12.54
C PHE A 872 -34.87 13.04 -11.93
N CYS A 873 -35.06 12.87 -10.63
CA CYS A 873 -36.08 13.57 -9.87
C CYS A 873 -35.46 14.73 -9.08
N PRO A 874 -35.99 15.97 -9.18
CA PRO A 874 -35.45 17.12 -8.44
C PRO A 874 -35.73 17.06 -6.92
N HIS A 875 -36.58 16.14 -6.46
CA HIS A 875 -37.02 16.05 -5.06
C HIS A 875 -36.86 14.64 -4.50
N ARG A 876 -36.72 14.52 -3.17
CA ARG A 876 -36.65 13.22 -2.48
C ARG A 876 -38.01 12.51 -2.40
N GLN A 877 -39.06 13.27 -2.12
CA GLN A 877 -40.41 12.74 -1.90
C GLN A 877 -41.48 13.69 -2.44
N GLY A 878 -42.68 13.16 -2.69
CA GLY A 878 -43.83 13.93 -3.18
C GLY A 878 -43.84 14.07 -4.70
N THR A 879 -44.64 15.00 -5.23
CA THR A 879 -44.78 15.17 -6.68
C THR A 879 -43.45 15.58 -7.34
N LEU A 880 -43.02 14.87 -8.39
CA LEU A 880 -41.65 14.92 -8.96
C LEU A 880 -40.53 14.52 -7.99
N GLY A 881 -40.87 13.86 -6.88
CA GLY A 881 -39.92 13.22 -5.99
C GLY A 881 -39.74 11.74 -6.29
N VAL A 882 -38.62 11.16 -5.86
CA VAL A 882 -38.35 9.71 -6.01
C VAL A 882 -39.43 8.90 -5.29
N HIS A 883 -39.61 9.15 -3.99
CA HIS A 883 -40.56 8.42 -3.14
C HIS A 883 -41.93 9.09 -3.05
N ASN A 884 -42.92 8.31 -2.63
CA ASN A 884 -44.22 8.84 -2.23
C ASN A 884 -44.08 9.69 -0.95
N GLY A 885 -44.77 10.83 -0.92
CA GLY A 885 -44.96 11.64 0.29
C GLY A 885 -46.44 11.74 0.63
N THR A 886 -46.92 12.95 0.91
CA THR A 886 -48.38 13.25 0.93
C THR A 886 -49.03 13.18 -0.45
N ARG A 887 -48.21 13.21 -1.51
CA ARG A 887 -48.59 13.03 -2.91
C ARG A 887 -47.74 11.90 -3.52
N ILE A 888 -48.27 11.23 -4.54
CA ILE A 888 -47.55 10.15 -5.23
C ILE A 888 -46.28 10.69 -5.90
N GLY A 889 -45.17 9.99 -5.69
CA GLY A 889 -43.88 10.27 -6.31
C GLY A 889 -43.79 9.69 -7.72
N VAL A 890 -42.64 9.88 -8.37
CA VAL A 890 -42.39 9.40 -9.73
C VAL A 890 -42.35 7.87 -9.77
N ALA A 891 -41.63 7.24 -8.84
CA ALA A 891 -41.57 5.78 -8.79
C ALA A 891 -42.96 5.16 -8.56
N GLY A 892 -43.73 5.72 -7.62
CA GLY A 892 -45.11 5.30 -7.36
C GLY A 892 -46.02 5.47 -8.57
N GLN A 893 -45.90 6.60 -9.29
CA GLN A 893 -46.69 6.89 -10.48
C GLN A 893 -46.36 5.93 -11.63
N ILE A 894 -45.09 5.63 -11.86
CA ILE A 894 -44.65 4.66 -12.87
C ILE A 894 -45.16 3.26 -12.54
N LYS A 895 -44.97 2.79 -11.30
CA LYS A 895 -45.48 1.49 -10.83
C LYS A 895 -47.00 1.38 -11.06
N ALA A 896 -47.75 2.43 -10.72
CA ALA A 896 -49.20 2.46 -10.85
C ALA A 896 -49.69 2.46 -12.31
N VAL A 897 -49.07 3.24 -13.20
CA VAL A 897 -49.55 3.42 -14.58
C VAL A 897 -49.02 2.35 -15.54
N LEU A 898 -47.78 1.90 -15.35
CA LEU A 898 -47.19 0.85 -16.18
C LEU A 898 -47.47 -0.56 -15.64
N ASN A 899 -48.04 -0.68 -14.44
CA ASN A 899 -48.32 -1.96 -13.77
C ASN A 899 -47.06 -2.83 -13.61
N ILE A 900 -45.97 -2.21 -13.17
CA ILE A 900 -44.69 -2.86 -12.94
C ILE A 900 -44.34 -2.84 -11.44
N SER A 901 -43.80 -3.94 -10.94
CA SER A 901 -43.39 -4.06 -9.53
C SER A 901 -41.94 -3.63 -9.30
N ASP A 902 -41.13 -3.61 -10.35
CA ASP A 902 -39.68 -3.49 -10.25
C ASP A 902 -39.20 -2.12 -10.76
N VAL A 903 -39.00 -1.20 -9.82
CA VAL A 903 -38.38 0.11 -10.07
C VAL A 903 -37.45 0.36 -8.90
N SER A 904 -36.15 0.33 -9.16
CA SER A 904 -35.11 0.67 -8.20
C SER A 904 -35.15 2.18 -7.92
N GLU A 905 -35.12 2.54 -6.64
CA GLU A 905 -35.26 3.92 -6.18
C GLU A 905 -33.95 4.36 -5.52
N PHE A 906 -33.35 5.46 -6.00
CA PHE A 906 -32.14 6.02 -5.42
C PHE A 906 -32.35 7.47 -5.00
N VAL A 907 -31.97 7.79 -3.76
CA VAL A 907 -31.96 9.16 -3.25
C VAL A 907 -30.57 9.53 -2.78
N GLY A 908 -29.94 10.45 -3.52
CA GLY A 908 -28.63 11.00 -3.16
C GLY A 908 -28.65 11.78 -1.84
N GLY A 909 -27.61 11.57 -1.02
CA GLY A 909 -27.39 12.28 0.23
C GLY A 909 -26.22 11.70 1.03
N ASP A 910 -25.99 12.25 2.22
CA ASP A 910 -24.88 11.85 3.09
C ASP A 910 -25.07 10.49 3.79
N ASN A 911 -26.18 9.79 3.53
CA ASN A 911 -26.50 8.50 4.15
C ASN A 911 -26.14 7.34 3.20
N PRO A 912 -25.12 6.51 3.52
CA PRO A 912 -24.73 5.38 2.68
C PRO A 912 -25.79 4.28 2.57
N ALA A 913 -26.72 4.18 3.52
CA ALA A 913 -27.73 3.12 3.52
C ALA A 913 -28.63 3.14 2.28
N SER A 914 -28.97 4.33 1.77
CA SER A 914 -29.77 4.46 0.55
C SER A 914 -29.04 4.01 -0.72
N GLN A 915 -27.71 3.92 -0.66
CA GLN A 915 -26.87 3.39 -1.73
C GLN A 915 -26.69 1.88 -1.60
N ASP A 916 -26.59 1.38 -0.37
CA ASP A 916 -26.60 -0.06 -0.08
C ASP A 916 -27.90 -0.71 -0.51
N ASP A 917 -29.05 -0.13 -0.13
CA ASP A 917 -30.38 -0.62 -0.53
C ASP A 917 -30.53 -0.66 -2.07
N PHE A 918 -29.99 0.34 -2.78
CA PHE A 918 -30.01 0.39 -4.24
C PHE A 918 -29.11 -0.70 -4.85
N SER A 919 -27.91 -0.89 -4.31
CA SER A 919 -26.94 -1.88 -4.78
C SER A 919 -27.37 -3.33 -4.47
N GLU A 920 -27.97 -3.57 -3.30
CA GLU A 920 -28.52 -4.87 -2.90
C GLU A 920 -29.79 -5.24 -3.69
N SER A 921 -30.60 -4.25 -4.09
CA SER A 921 -31.76 -4.49 -4.98
C SER A 921 -31.35 -4.96 -6.37
N ASP A 922 -30.20 -4.51 -6.88
CA ASP A 922 -29.58 -5.02 -8.11
C ASP A 922 -29.00 -6.44 -7.92
N GLU A 923 -28.52 -6.80 -6.72
CA GLU A 923 -28.00 -8.15 -6.41
C GLU A 923 -29.10 -9.21 -6.20
N TYR A 924 -30.22 -8.87 -5.56
CA TYR A 924 -31.31 -9.83 -5.28
C TYR A 924 -32.02 -10.32 -6.55
N HIS A 925 -32.02 -9.52 -7.62
CA HIS A 925 -32.50 -9.91 -8.94
C HIS A 925 -31.39 -10.50 -9.85
N GLY A 926 -30.15 -10.55 -9.36
CA GLY A 926 -28.93 -10.93 -10.08
C GLY A 926 -28.25 -12.23 -9.62
N SER A 927 -28.93 -13.13 -8.90
CA SER A 927 -28.37 -14.43 -8.46
C SER A 927 -28.21 -15.45 -9.61
N ASN A 928 -27.48 -15.06 -10.68
CA ASN A 928 -26.61 -15.93 -11.49
C ASN A 928 -25.92 -15.21 -12.67
N LYS A 929 -25.88 -13.86 -12.76
CA LYS A 929 -25.32 -13.19 -13.94
C LYS A 929 -24.53 -11.94 -13.55
N GLY A 930 -23.29 -11.90 -14.02
CA GLY A 930 -22.29 -10.92 -13.61
C GLY A 930 -22.70 -9.47 -13.87
N VAL A 931 -22.21 -8.60 -12.99
CA VAL A 931 -22.27 -7.14 -13.07
C VAL A 931 -21.90 -6.67 -14.48
N ARG A 932 -22.90 -6.29 -15.28
CA ARG A 932 -22.72 -5.68 -16.61
C ARG A 932 -22.82 -4.16 -16.46
N ASN A 933 -21.71 -3.47 -16.66
CA ASN A 933 -21.69 -2.02 -16.90
C ASN A 933 -21.60 -1.80 -18.41
N GLY A 934 -22.59 -1.13 -19.01
CA GLY A 934 -22.55 -0.84 -20.45
C GLY A 934 -23.84 -0.26 -21.01
N ASN A 935 -24.03 1.05 -20.81
CA ASN A 935 -24.73 2.01 -21.68
C ASN A 935 -25.66 1.45 -22.78
N ARG A 936 -26.89 1.11 -22.42
CA ARG A 936 -28.07 1.39 -23.24
C ARG A 936 -29.10 2.09 -22.36
N GLN A 937 -28.86 3.38 -22.14
CA GLN A 937 -29.66 4.20 -21.24
C GLN A 937 -30.49 5.17 -22.06
N ALA A 938 -31.81 5.01 -22.05
CA ALA A 938 -32.70 6.08 -22.41
C ALA A 938 -32.91 6.95 -21.16
N ALA A 939 -32.28 8.13 -21.14
CA ALA A 939 -32.43 9.07 -20.03
C ALA A 939 -33.62 9.99 -20.29
N CYS A 940 -34.55 10.04 -19.35
CA CYS A 940 -35.62 11.04 -19.35
C CYS A 940 -35.33 12.04 -18.23
N SER A 941 -34.91 13.25 -18.61
CA SER A 941 -34.66 14.35 -17.68
C SER A 941 -35.78 15.37 -17.80
N PHE A 942 -36.47 15.66 -16.69
CA PHE A 942 -37.36 16.82 -16.60
C PHE A 942 -36.53 18.03 -16.20
N TYR A 943 -36.13 18.85 -17.17
CA TYR A 943 -35.66 20.20 -16.86
C TYR A 943 -36.87 21.11 -16.60
N THR A 944 -36.77 21.93 -15.55
CA THR A 944 -37.70 23.03 -15.26
C THR A 944 -37.37 24.26 -16.05
#